data_AF-A0A9P5VH98-F1
#
_entry.id   AF-A0A9P5VH98-F1
#
_cell.length_a   1.000
_cell.length_b   1.000
_cell.length_c   1.000
_cell.angle_alpha   90.00
_cell.angle_beta   90.00
_cell.angle_gamma   90.00
#
_symmetry.space_group_name_H-M   'P 1'
#
loop_
_entity.id
_entity.type
_entity.pdbx_description
1 polymer ?
#
loop_
_entity_poly.entity_id
_entity_poly.type
_entity_poly.pdbx_seq_one_letter_code
_entity_poly.pdbx_strand_id
1 'polypeptide(L)'
;MNGVQSYSSTFEVEMVKALATYLTKNGYDHPGDIAILTPYLGQLSMLHDALKSTFMLNISARDQAQLVQIDMEESDIAWDSGYWQGRTMNGFAKTPLTLCTIDNYQGEETKIVIISMVRSKDDNGTSVSGKARFLKSPNRTGVLLSKAQHGMFIFGNADLQERETSGIWPSVINNLRANGMVRAGLPLVCKYHPEQFRDVESAEELEHGHLEDTEHRLVKCARACDRLQPICRHVCRKQCGESCGNCTEIVPPIDLACGHILESPICHQKKNPSTIVCKAKVTLKSPSCGHLHEVECWGQCNMPCGVPCDRLPCNNRCEKPLPCGHRCPSVCGETCPPQKFCVECKDPETMAMQVDMVMMASLGETDVDDDPILVLSCGHALTMATLDGMMEMGNYYEQKMDPTTDNTLYIAKLTLPGNEVKQVSCPSCRNPIMQLLRYGRRIKDAQLSTRLKKYQILQENSMADVKGQFDVAQTQLERGRNNFVLALTVGQAYAYASPPPPAESRRLGKHALESDQFPNSDFWTIDKTYSIPSEQCKAWLKHILPMTNVVKELDEIIRTAAMPPTKQLFEAAVSRLYRLQKSRPSNGTEQDAVSTMLKECMRNCGLPADGNVGSSYVESLAEKTNTLLLVLSEATTALEQAGTMSGWYWFVQDLRNCCSVYNDITMDMALMGRFDRRAAYSRVTLLEILCGHVNWMGRRPLPAIEAERQVRLRRANSLMERFMVEVEELRATCPLGIKHDCLDRAGKIEKRMAVALKMARGEINQPLTKTEKLEVFRAMQATLGGSGHWYRCQNGHTYVIGDCGMAMQASRCPECGAAVGGGNHQLLSNNSLDTTYEAFYRQ
;
A
#
# COMPACT_ATOMS: atom_id res chain seq x y z
N MET A 1 -25.01 37.35 -35.14
CA MET A 1 -24.81 36.67 -36.43
C MET A 1 -23.95 35.42 -36.18
N ASN A 2 -24.42 34.28 -36.71
CA ASN A 2 -23.83 32.93 -36.72
C ASN A 2 -23.88 32.14 -35.40
N GLY A 3 -25.03 31.52 -35.13
CA GLY A 3 -25.14 30.40 -34.18
C GLY A 3 -24.23 29.25 -34.60
N VAL A 4 -23.51 28.70 -33.64
CA VAL A 4 -22.61 27.56 -33.81
C VAL A 4 -23.48 26.31 -33.98
N GLN A 5 -23.75 25.92 -35.22
CA GLN A 5 -24.31 24.59 -35.49
C GLN A 5 -23.23 23.56 -35.11
N SER A 6 -23.43 22.87 -33.99
CA SER A 6 -22.63 21.72 -33.57
C SER A 6 -23.07 20.49 -34.36
N TYR A 7 -22.12 19.85 -35.04
CA TYR A 7 -22.32 18.56 -35.71
C TYR A 7 -21.67 17.49 -34.82
N SER A 8 -22.23 16.28 -34.78
CA SER A 8 -21.69 15.13 -34.06
C SER A 8 -21.95 13.81 -34.78
N SER A 9 -21.11 12.80 -34.54
CA SER A 9 -21.19 11.46 -35.14
C SER A 9 -20.93 10.41 -34.06
N THR A 10 -21.95 9.62 -33.74
CA THR A 10 -21.90 8.53 -32.75
C THR A 10 -20.91 7.44 -33.14
N PHE A 11 -20.88 7.07 -34.43
CA PHE A 11 -19.96 6.04 -34.95
C PHE A 11 -18.49 6.41 -34.73
N GLU A 12 -18.12 7.67 -35.00
CA GLU A 12 -16.75 8.12 -34.78
C GLU A 12 -16.39 8.13 -33.29
N VAL A 13 -17.33 8.48 -32.41
CA VAL A 13 -17.13 8.48 -30.94
C VAL A 13 -16.82 7.06 -30.44
N GLU A 14 -17.60 6.07 -30.87
CA GLU A 14 -17.42 4.67 -30.49
C GLU A 14 -16.06 4.13 -30.97
N MET A 15 -15.71 4.41 -32.22
CA MET A 15 -14.45 3.94 -32.80
C MET A 15 -13.23 4.60 -32.13
N VAL A 16 -13.30 5.90 -31.83
CA VAL A 16 -12.24 6.63 -31.10
C VAL A 16 -12.04 6.05 -29.70
N LYS A 17 -13.14 5.75 -28.99
CA LYS A 17 -13.08 5.12 -27.66
C LYS A 17 -12.44 3.73 -27.71
N ALA A 18 -12.85 2.91 -28.66
CA ALA A 18 -12.31 1.57 -28.83
C ALA A 18 -10.80 1.61 -29.16
N LEU A 19 -10.39 2.51 -30.07
CA LEU A 19 -8.98 2.68 -30.44
C LEU A 19 -8.12 3.21 -29.28
N ALA A 20 -8.60 4.20 -28.55
CA ALA A 20 -7.88 4.71 -27.38
C ALA A 20 -7.69 3.62 -26.31
N THR A 21 -8.72 2.80 -26.09
CA THR A 21 -8.63 1.63 -25.20
C THR A 21 -7.59 0.62 -25.68
N TYR A 22 -7.61 0.30 -26.97
CA TYR A 22 -6.64 -0.62 -27.58
C TYR A 22 -5.20 -0.10 -27.43
N LEU A 23 -4.94 1.18 -27.72
CA LEU A 23 -3.60 1.76 -27.65
C LEU A 23 -3.05 1.80 -26.21
N THR A 24 -3.88 2.18 -25.24
CA THR A 24 -3.46 2.20 -23.82
C THR A 24 -3.09 0.79 -23.33
N LYS A 25 -3.86 -0.24 -23.70
CA LYS A 25 -3.53 -1.65 -23.42
C LYS A 25 -2.22 -2.13 -24.07
N ASN A 26 -1.79 -1.48 -25.14
CA ASN A 26 -0.55 -1.80 -25.87
C ASN A 26 0.65 -0.92 -25.45
N GLY A 27 0.59 -0.28 -24.28
CA GLY A 27 1.73 0.42 -23.67
C GLY A 27 1.81 1.93 -23.93
N TYR A 28 0.72 2.53 -24.43
CA TYR A 28 0.56 3.98 -24.53
C TYR A 28 -0.32 4.50 -23.37
N ASP A 29 0.10 4.27 -22.13
CA ASP A 29 -0.68 4.52 -20.90
C ASP A 29 -0.15 5.69 -20.06
N HIS A 30 0.84 6.46 -20.54
CA HIS A 30 1.42 7.60 -19.83
C HIS A 30 0.83 8.96 -20.25
N PRO A 31 0.87 9.99 -19.37
CA PRO A 31 0.44 11.34 -19.74
C PRO A 31 1.18 11.86 -20.97
N GLY A 32 0.44 12.32 -21.99
CA GLY A 32 1.02 12.82 -23.25
C GLY A 32 1.25 11.76 -24.33
N ASP A 33 0.85 10.50 -24.09
CA ASP A 33 0.98 9.45 -25.11
C ASP A 33 -0.09 9.57 -26.22
N ILE A 34 -1.33 9.93 -25.86
CA ILE A 34 -2.46 9.98 -26.80
C ILE A 34 -3.21 11.32 -26.66
N ALA A 35 -3.45 12.00 -27.79
CA ALA A 35 -4.35 13.14 -27.89
C ALA A 35 -5.49 12.88 -28.89
N ILE A 36 -6.70 13.27 -28.52
CA ILE A 36 -7.90 13.20 -29.34
C ILE A 36 -8.31 14.62 -29.74
N LEU A 37 -8.35 14.87 -31.04
CA LEU A 37 -8.63 16.18 -31.63
C LEU A 37 -9.93 16.16 -32.43
N THR A 38 -10.76 17.19 -32.25
CA THR A 38 -11.99 17.38 -33.03
C THR A 38 -12.21 18.85 -33.40
N PRO A 39 -12.74 19.17 -34.60
CA PRO A 39 -13.05 20.54 -35.00
C PRO A 39 -14.34 21.09 -34.39
N TYR A 40 -15.22 20.24 -33.84
CA TYR A 40 -16.57 20.63 -33.39
C TYR A 40 -16.76 20.42 -31.89
N LEU A 41 -17.27 21.45 -31.19
CA LEU A 41 -17.56 21.40 -29.75
C LEU A 41 -18.63 20.35 -29.40
N GLY A 42 -19.63 20.13 -30.26
CA GLY A 42 -20.63 19.08 -30.03
C GLY A 42 -20.03 17.67 -30.01
N GLN A 43 -19.10 17.39 -30.93
CA GLN A 43 -18.35 16.14 -30.92
C GLN A 43 -17.43 16.03 -29.71
N LEU A 44 -16.81 17.15 -29.28
CA LEU A 44 -15.98 17.18 -28.06
C LEU A 44 -16.80 16.79 -26.83
N SER A 45 -18.03 17.30 -26.71
CA SER A 45 -18.96 16.94 -25.63
C SER A 45 -19.30 15.44 -25.64
N MET A 46 -19.65 14.89 -26.80
CA MET A 46 -19.95 13.45 -26.91
C MET A 46 -18.74 12.56 -26.64
N LEU A 47 -17.54 12.95 -27.10
CA LEU A 47 -16.29 12.25 -26.78
C LEU A 47 -15.99 12.33 -25.27
N HIS A 48 -16.21 13.49 -24.64
CA HIS A 48 -16.04 13.65 -23.20
C HIS A 48 -16.95 12.70 -22.43
N ASP A 49 -18.24 12.64 -22.78
CA ASP A 49 -19.20 11.77 -22.12
C ASP A 49 -18.92 10.28 -22.32
N ALA A 50 -18.50 9.89 -23.52
CA ALA A 50 -18.16 8.51 -23.83
C ALA A 50 -16.89 8.04 -23.10
N LEU A 51 -15.90 8.93 -22.92
CA LEU A 51 -14.58 8.60 -22.40
C LEU A 51 -14.41 8.85 -20.89
N LYS A 52 -15.18 9.74 -20.26
CA LYS A 52 -15.05 10.10 -18.82
C LYS A 52 -15.22 8.91 -17.87
N SER A 53 -16.02 7.93 -18.29
CA SER A 53 -16.24 6.69 -17.52
C SER A 53 -14.98 5.82 -17.46
N THR A 54 -14.21 5.76 -18.54
CA THR A 54 -13.05 4.86 -18.72
C THR A 54 -11.71 5.55 -18.42
N PHE A 55 -11.53 6.81 -18.83
CA PHE A 55 -10.24 7.51 -18.84
C PHE A 55 -10.22 8.76 -17.94
N MET A 56 -9.02 9.26 -17.64
CA MET A 56 -8.81 10.58 -17.03
C MET A 56 -8.52 11.60 -18.14
N LEU A 57 -9.53 12.38 -18.53
CA LEU A 57 -9.50 13.31 -19.66
C LEU A 57 -8.91 14.71 -19.34
N ASN A 58 -7.68 14.99 -19.73
CA ASN A 58 -7.12 16.33 -19.68
C ASN A 58 -7.73 17.22 -20.78
N ILE A 59 -8.58 18.18 -20.40
CA ILE A 59 -9.20 19.17 -21.29
C ILE A 59 -8.65 20.55 -20.96
N SER A 60 -8.39 21.36 -21.97
CA SER A 60 -7.91 22.73 -21.76
C SER A 60 -8.96 23.59 -21.06
N ALA A 61 -8.53 24.52 -20.20
CA ALA A 61 -9.44 25.41 -19.48
C ALA A 61 -10.36 26.23 -20.41
N ARG A 62 -9.91 26.48 -21.65
CA ARG A 62 -10.69 27.19 -22.68
C ARG A 62 -11.78 26.32 -23.30
N ASP A 63 -11.45 25.08 -23.66
CA ASP A 63 -12.43 24.12 -24.18
C ASP A 63 -13.49 23.79 -23.10
N GLN A 64 -13.06 23.67 -21.85
CA GLN A 64 -13.95 23.38 -20.73
C GLN A 64 -14.94 24.53 -20.47
N ALA A 65 -14.49 25.79 -20.57
CA ALA A 65 -15.38 26.95 -20.47
C ALA A 65 -16.40 27.03 -21.61
N GLN A 66 -16.02 26.59 -22.82
CA GLN A 66 -16.93 26.54 -23.98
C GLN A 66 -17.98 25.42 -23.85
N LEU A 67 -17.62 24.27 -23.28
CA LEU A 67 -18.57 23.20 -22.99
C LEU A 67 -19.63 23.63 -21.97
N VAL A 68 -19.20 24.29 -20.88
CA VAL A 68 -20.11 24.81 -19.84
C VAL A 68 -21.09 25.85 -20.40
N GLN A 69 -20.66 26.69 -21.34
CA GLN A 69 -21.54 27.69 -21.97
C GLN A 69 -22.63 27.04 -22.83
N ILE A 70 -22.35 25.88 -23.46
CA ILE A 70 -23.32 25.16 -24.30
C ILE A 70 -24.36 24.44 -23.42
N ASP A 71 -23.95 23.81 -22.32
CA ASP A 71 -24.87 23.15 -21.37
C ASP A 71 -25.85 24.12 -20.69
N MET A 72 -25.50 25.41 -20.55
CA MET A 72 -26.39 26.41 -19.96
C MET A 72 -27.57 26.82 -20.85
N GLU A 73 -27.57 26.47 -22.15
CA GLU A 73 -28.61 26.85 -23.12
C GLU A 73 -29.60 25.71 -23.45
N GLU A 74 -29.32 24.44 -23.10
CA GLU A 74 -30.19 23.28 -23.35
C GLU A 74 -30.38 22.41 -22.08
N SER A 75 -31.47 22.64 -21.34
CA SER A 75 -32.06 21.80 -20.25
C SER A 75 -31.64 22.03 -18.77
N ASP A 76 -32.63 21.93 -17.87
CA ASP A 76 -32.58 22.10 -16.40
C ASP A 76 -31.84 20.97 -15.65
N ILE A 77 -30.58 20.68 -16.02
CA ILE A 77 -29.70 19.83 -15.21
C ILE A 77 -28.35 20.53 -15.08
N ALA A 78 -28.12 21.13 -13.91
CA ALA A 78 -26.86 21.78 -13.57
C ALA A 78 -25.70 20.77 -13.60
N TRP A 79 -24.75 20.96 -14.51
CA TRP A 79 -23.48 20.26 -14.49
C TRP A 79 -22.67 20.70 -13.26
N ASP A 80 -22.45 19.74 -12.37
CA ASP A 80 -21.57 19.87 -11.22
C ASP A 80 -20.15 20.22 -11.70
N SER A 81 -19.69 21.43 -11.36
CA SER A 81 -18.34 21.93 -11.66
C SER A 81 -17.31 21.27 -10.74
N GLY A 82 -17.19 19.94 -10.84
CA GLY A 82 -16.26 19.11 -10.09
C GLY A 82 -15.30 18.39 -11.03
N TYR A 83 -14.09 18.93 -11.22
CA TYR A 83 -13.02 18.19 -11.88
C TYR A 83 -12.24 17.34 -10.86
N TRP A 84 -12.30 16.02 -11.11
CA TRP A 84 -11.45 14.91 -10.63
C TRP A 84 -11.66 14.33 -9.23
N GLN A 85 -12.70 13.50 -9.08
CA GLN A 85 -12.58 12.28 -8.27
C GLN A 85 -13.11 11.06 -9.06
N GLY A 86 -12.20 10.38 -9.74
CA GLY A 86 -12.41 8.99 -10.12
C GLY A 86 -11.96 8.07 -8.99
N ARG A 87 -12.86 7.68 -8.09
CA ARG A 87 -12.78 6.37 -7.41
C ARG A 87 -14.10 5.64 -7.66
N THR A 88 -14.05 4.62 -8.51
CA THR A 88 -14.98 3.50 -8.44
C THR A 88 -14.53 2.55 -7.34
N MET A 89 -15.44 1.71 -6.84
CA MET A 89 -15.23 0.83 -5.69
C MET A 89 -14.21 -0.32 -5.87
N ASN A 90 -13.35 -0.28 -6.90
CA ASN A 90 -12.39 -1.35 -7.20
C ASN A 90 -11.04 -0.79 -7.69
N GLY A 91 -10.15 -0.37 -6.79
CA GLY A 91 -8.67 -0.49 -6.85
C GLY A 91 -7.82 -0.15 -8.09
N PHE A 92 -8.32 0.32 -9.24
CA PHE A 92 -7.51 0.57 -10.45
C PHE A 92 -7.43 2.07 -10.81
N ALA A 93 -6.22 2.57 -11.12
CA ALA A 93 -6.00 3.94 -11.58
C ALA A 93 -6.43 4.09 -13.06
N LYS A 94 -7.19 5.15 -13.39
CA LYS A 94 -7.59 5.47 -14.78
C LYS A 94 -6.40 6.02 -15.58
N THR A 95 -6.30 5.64 -16.85
CA THR A 95 -5.25 6.11 -17.77
C THR A 95 -5.51 7.55 -18.25
N PRO A 96 -4.47 8.41 -18.33
CA PRO A 96 -4.59 9.80 -18.76
C PRO A 96 -4.69 9.94 -20.29
N LEU A 97 -5.64 10.74 -20.79
CA LEU A 97 -5.83 11.08 -22.21
C LEU A 97 -6.03 12.59 -22.38
N THR A 98 -5.47 13.20 -23.43
CA THR A 98 -5.76 14.61 -23.75
C THR A 98 -6.91 14.71 -24.76
N LEU A 99 -7.91 15.55 -24.48
CA LEU A 99 -9.06 15.79 -25.34
C LEU A 99 -9.23 17.31 -25.57
N CYS A 100 -9.17 17.76 -26.81
CA CYS A 100 -9.23 19.20 -27.11
C CYS A 100 -9.74 19.50 -28.53
N THR A 101 -10.14 20.75 -28.74
CA THR A 101 -10.42 21.23 -30.10
C THR A 101 -9.12 21.58 -30.83
N ILE A 102 -9.13 21.46 -32.16
CA ILE A 102 -7.95 21.71 -33.02
C ILE A 102 -7.35 23.11 -32.77
N ASP A 103 -8.20 24.10 -32.50
CA ASP A 103 -7.79 25.49 -32.30
C ASP A 103 -6.99 25.70 -31.01
N ASN A 104 -7.26 24.88 -29.99
CA ASN A 104 -6.65 24.99 -28.68
C ASN A 104 -5.43 24.08 -28.50
N TYR A 105 -5.10 23.26 -29.49
CA TYR A 105 -3.97 22.32 -29.47
C TYR A 105 -2.69 22.84 -30.17
N GLN A 106 -2.58 24.15 -30.35
CA GLN A 106 -1.48 24.75 -31.08
C GLN A 106 -0.21 24.88 -30.20
N GLY A 107 0.82 24.11 -30.55
CA GLY A 107 2.15 24.17 -29.90
C GLY A 107 2.48 22.94 -29.05
N GLU A 108 1.53 22.01 -28.92
CA GLU A 108 1.72 20.71 -28.27
C GLU A 108 2.01 19.61 -29.30
N GLU A 109 2.65 18.52 -28.87
CA GLU A 109 2.95 17.30 -29.66
C GLU A 109 2.70 16.06 -28.78
N THR A 110 2.22 14.97 -29.38
CA THR A 110 2.00 13.69 -28.68
C THR A 110 2.47 12.50 -29.52
N LYS A 111 2.69 11.35 -28.87
CA LYS A 111 3.10 10.13 -29.58
C LYS A 111 2.05 9.69 -30.59
N ILE A 112 0.80 9.55 -30.16
CA ILE A 112 -0.33 9.21 -31.03
C ILE A 112 -1.34 10.35 -31.05
N VAL A 113 -1.85 10.66 -32.24
CA VAL A 113 -2.94 11.64 -32.45
C VAL A 113 -4.12 10.94 -33.12
N ILE A 114 -5.30 11.06 -32.52
CA ILE A 114 -6.56 10.54 -33.05
C ILE A 114 -7.45 11.74 -33.42
N ILE A 115 -7.92 11.80 -34.67
CA ILE A 115 -8.68 12.93 -35.21
C ILE A 115 -10.08 12.44 -35.57
N SER A 116 -11.12 13.11 -35.06
CA SER A 116 -12.52 12.88 -35.45
C SER A 116 -13.03 14.06 -36.29
N MET A 117 -13.48 13.81 -37.52
CA MET A 117 -13.90 14.84 -38.49
C MET A 117 -15.42 15.03 -38.60
N VAL A 118 -16.21 14.10 -38.05
CA VAL A 118 -17.64 14.23 -37.69
C VAL A 118 -18.65 14.22 -38.84
N ARG A 119 -18.22 14.32 -40.10
CA ARG A 119 -19.14 14.49 -41.23
C ARG A 119 -19.45 13.18 -41.93
N SER A 120 -20.66 12.64 -41.70
CA SER A 120 -21.29 11.58 -42.51
C SER A 120 -22.57 12.11 -43.18
N LYS A 121 -23.10 11.38 -44.18
CA LYS A 121 -24.38 11.70 -44.84
C LYS A 121 -25.55 11.17 -43.99
N ASP A 122 -26.69 11.86 -44.02
CA ASP A 122 -27.97 11.30 -43.57
C ASP A 122 -28.56 10.35 -44.62
N ASP A 123 -29.26 9.29 -44.18
CA ASP A 123 -29.82 8.20 -45.00
C ASP A 123 -30.87 8.63 -46.07
N ASN A 124 -31.31 9.89 -46.08
CA ASN A 124 -32.34 10.38 -47.00
C ASN A 124 -31.82 11.05 -48.28
N GLY A 125 -30.52 10.96 -48.60
CA GLY A 125 -30.00 11.39 -49.90
C GLY A 125 -30.05 12.91 -50.19
N THR A 126 -30.62 13.72 -49.30
CA THR A 126 -30.55 15.18 -49.36
C THR A 126 -29.20 15.66 -48.85
N SER A 127 -28.40 16.21 -49.76
CA SER A 127 -27.14 16.86 -49.39
C SER A 127 -27.45 18.09 -48.54
N VAL A 128 -27.16 18.06 -47.24
CA VAL A 128 -27.10 19.29 -46.46
C VAL A 128 -25.95 20.11 -47.04
N SER A 129 -26.31 21.14 -47.79
CA SER A 129 -25.41 22.07 -48.47
C SER A 129 -24.70 23.01 -47.49
N GLY A 130 -24.00 22.46 -46.50
CA GLY A 130 -23.17 23.21 -45.56
C GLY A 130 -21.70 23.10 -45.97
N LYS A 131 -21.24 23.98 -46.88
CA LYS A 131 -19.81 24.15 -47.24
C LYS A 131 -18.94 24.01 -45.97
N ALA A 132 -17.94 23.12 -45.93
CA ALA A 132 -17.07 23.01 -44.75
C ALA A 132 -16.23 24.28 -44.65
N ARG A 133 -16.70 25.26 -43.87
CA ARG A 133 -16.03 26.56 -43.77
C ARG A 133 -14.83 26.51 -42.81
N PHE A 134 -14.81 25.52 -41.90
CA PHE A 134 -13.82 25.39 -40.83
C PHE A 134 -12.52 24.67 -41.27
N LEU A 135 -12.62 23.65 -42.13
CA LEU A 135 -11.47 22.87 -42.63
C LEU A 135 -10.75 23.50 -43.84
N LYS A 136 -11.19 24.67 -44.30
CA LYS A 136 -10.62 25.36 -45.47
C LYS A 136 -9.31 26.09 -45.19
N SER A 137 -8.99 26.36 -43.93
CA SER A 137 -7.76 27.09 -43.58
C SER A 137 -6.54 26.16 -43.73
N PRO A 138 -5.63 26.41 -44.70
CA PRO A 138 -4.45 25.57 -44.90
C PRO A 138 -3.55 25.55 -43.65
N ASN A 139 -3.50 26.67 -42.91
CA ASN A 139 -2.71 26.80 -41.70
C ASN A 139 -3.22 25.87 -40.58
N ARG A 140 -4.54 25.67 -40.46
CA ARG A 140 -5.10 24.78 -39.43
C ARG A 140 -4.91 23.31 -39.80
N THR A 141 -5.07 22.95 -41.07
CA THR A 141 -4.82 21.58 -41.52
C THR A 141 -3.32 21.22 -41.46
N GLY A 142 -2.42 22.17 -41.76
CA GLY A 142 -0.98 21.99 -41.57
C GLY A 142 -0.61 21.77 -40.11
N VAL A 143 -1.19 22.55 -39.19
CA VAL A 143 -1.00 22.36 -37.74
C VAL A 143 -1.53 21.01 -37.28
N LEU A 144 -2.70 20.57 -37.76
CA LEU A 144 -3.32 19.29 -37.40
C LEU A 144 -2.47 18.08 -37.82
N LEU A 145 -1.96 18.10 -39.06
CA LEU A 145 -1.21 16.97 -39.63
C LEU A 145 0.23 16.86 -39.09
N SER A 146 0.71 17.84 -38.32
CA SER A 146 2.10 17.88 -37.82
C SER A 146 2.23 17.53 -36.33
N LYS A 147 1.21 16.94 -35.68
CA LYS A 147 1.16 16.76 -34.22
C LYS A 147 1.58 15.39 -33.67
N ALA A 148 1.65 14.37 -34.53
CA ALA A 148 1.94 13.01 -34.11
C ALA A 148 3.42 12.66 -34.27
N GLN A 149 4.03 12.05 -33.25
CA GLN A 149 5.41 11.57 -33.31
C GLN A 149 5.53 10.13 -33.82
N HIS A 150 4.63 9.24 -33.39
CA HIS A 150 4.64 7.81 -33.75
C HIS A 150 3.57 7.47 -34.80
N GLY A 151 2.35 7.99 -34.66
CA GLY A 151 1.24 7.60 -35.53
C GLY A 151 0.01 8.49 -35.43
N MET A 152 -0.71 8.61 -36.54
CA MET A 152 -1.91 9.43 -36.66
C MET A 152 -3.07 8.61 -37.22
N PHE A 153 -4.23 8.68 -36.56
CA PHE A 153 -5.46 8.02 -36.99
C PHE A 153 -6.53 9.08 -37.27
N ILE A 154 -7.16 9.03 -38.45
CA ILE A 154 -8.17 10.01 -38.87
C ILE A 154 -9.48 9.27 -39.15
N PHE A 155 -10.52 9.60 -38.40
CA PHE A 155 -11.88 9.11 -38.62
C PHE A 155 -12.70 10.18 -39.33
N GLY A 156 -13.31 9.81 -40.46
CA GLY A 156 -14.20 10.67 -41.24
C GLY A 156 -14.49 10.13 -42.63
N ASN A 157 -15.43 10.77 -43.33
CA ASN A 157 -15.83 10.34 -44.67
C ASN A 157 -14.84 10.86 -45.75
N ALA A 158 -14.00 9.96 -46.27
CA ALA A 158 -12.99 10.29 -47.28
C ALA A 158 -13.60 10.82 -48.58
N ASP A 159 -14.69 10.23 -49.06
CA ASP A 159 -15.33 10.62 -50.33
C ASP A 159 -15.94 12.03 -50.25
N LEU A 160 -16.36 12.48 -49.07
CA LEU A 160 -16.88 13.82 -48.85
C LEU A 160 -15.76 14.87 -48.88
N GLN A 161 -14.61 14.54 -48.29
CA GLN A 161 -13.42 15.43 -48.26
C GLN A 161 -12.74 15.53 -49.62
N GLU A 162 -12.79 14.48 -50.43
CA GLU A 162 -12.26 14.45 -51.80
C GLU A 162 -13.08 15.33 -52.76
N ARG A 163 -14.40 15.44 -52.52
CA ARG A 163 -15.32 16.27 -53.32
C ARG A 163 -15.26 17.76 -52.98
N GLU A 164 -14.50 18.17 -51.97
CA GLU A 164 -14.32 19.59 -51.67
C GLU A 164 -13.47 20.29 -52.72
N THR A 165 -13.98 21.38 -53.27
CA THR A 165 -13.30 22.18 -54.33
C THR A 165 -12.28 23.17 -53.78
N SER A 166 -12.12 23.30 -52.46
CA SER A 166 -11.23 24.28 -51.83
C SER A 166 -10.58 23.72 -50.57
N GLY A 167 -9.24 23.68 -50.51
CA GLY A 167 -8.48 23.21 -49.34
C GLY A 167 -7.39 22.21 -49.73
N ILE A 168 -6.62 21.73 -48.75
CA ILE A 168 -5.54 20.75 -48.98
C ILE A 168 -6.02 19.30 -48.88
N TRP A 169 -7.23 19.06 -48.34
CA TRP A 169 -7.78 17.73 -48.09
C TRP A 169 -7.89 16.84 -49.34
N PRO A 170 -8.30 17.32 -50.53
CA PRO A 170 -8.29 16.48 -51.73
C PRO A 170 -6.90 15.92 -52.05
N SER A 171 -5.86 16.74 -51.91
CA SER A 171 -4.47 16.29 -52.10
C SER A 171 -4.02 15.30 -51.02
N VAL A 172 -4.42 15.51 -49.76
CA VAL A 172 -4.09 14.64 -48.64
C VAL A 172 -4.78 13.27 -48.80
N ILE A 173 -6.08 13.25 -49.09
CA ILE A 173 -6.85 12.01 -49.29
C ILE A 173 -6.35 11.23 -50.50
N ASN A 174 -6.04 11.91 -51.62
CA ASN A 174 -5.46 11.25 -52.80
C ASN A 174 -4.10 10.60 -52.48
N ASN A 175 -3.26 11.26 -51.67
CA ASN A 175 -1.99 10.70 -51.23
C ASN A 175 -2.18 9.50 -50.29
N LEU A 176 -3.10 9.59 -49.32
CA LEU A 176 -3.41 8.47 -48.42
C LEU A 176 -3.99 7.28 -49.18
N ARG A 177 -4.87 7.52 -50.18
CA ARG A 177 -5.47 6.47 -51.01
C ARG A 177 -4.42 5.79 -51.90
N ALA A 178 -3.52 6.56 -52.50
CA ALA A 178 -2.40 6.02 -53.30
C ALA A 178 -1.46 5.12 -52.49
N ASN A 179 -1.31 5.38 -51.18
CA ASN A 179 -0.52 4.57 -50.27
C ASN A 179 -1.31 3.46 -49.55
N GLY A 180 -2.57 3.21 -49.93
CA GLY A 180 -3.41 2.17 -49.32
C GLY A 180 -3.82 2.45 -47.86
N MET A 181 -3.72 3.70 -47.40
CA MET A 181 -3.99 4.10 -46.01
C MET A 181 -5.47 4.49 -45.77
N VAL A 182 -6.27 4.64 -46.83
CA VAL A 182 -7.72 4.89 -46.74
C VAL A 182 -8.45 3.54 -46.82
N ARG A 183 -9.08 3.14 -45.73
CA ARG A 183 -9.72 1.82 -45.59
C ARG A 183 -11.02 1.91 -44.79
N ALA A 184 -11.90 0.93 -44.97
CA ALA A 184 -13.17 0.84 -44.24
C ALA A 184 -12.97 0.48 -42.76
N GLY A 185 -11.87 -0.19 -42.43
CA GLY A 185 -11.51 -0.60 -41.06
C GLY A 185 -10.02 -0.42 -40.72
N LEU A 186 -9.66 -0.66 -39.47
CA LEU A 186 -8.28 -0.56 -38.95
C LEU A 186 -7.51 -1.88 -39.10
N PRO A 187 -6.23 -1.86 -39.54
CA PRO A 187 -5.48 -3.09 -39.78
C PRO A 187 -4.91 -3.57 -38.47
N LEU A 188 -5.31 -4.77 -38.09
CA LEU A 188 -4.84 -5.45 -36.89
C LEU A 188 -3.96 -6.63 -37.30
N VAL A 189 -2.70 -6.64 -36.84
CA VAL A 189 -1.72 -7.72 -37.09
C VAL A 189 -1.42 -8.49 -35.80
N CYS A 190 -1.42 -9.82 -35.88
CA CYS A 190 -1.03 -10.66 -34.75
C CYS A 190 0.49 -10.63 -34.52
N LYS A 191 0.93 -10.30 -33.30
CA LYS A 191 2.36 -10.28 -32.91
C LYS A 191 3.08 -11.62 -33.15
N TYR A 192 2.37 -12.74 -33.08
CA TYR A 192 2.94 -14.08 -33.26
C TYR A 192 2.75 -14.64 -34.68
N HIS A 193 1.86 -14.05 -35.46
CA HIS A 193 1.58 -14.43 -36.85
C HIS A 193 1.51 -13.16 -37.70
N PRO A 194 2.65 -12.50 -37.97
CA PRO A 194 2.69 -11.23 -38.68
C PRO A 194 2.15 -11.31 -40.13
N GLU A 195 1.97 -12.52 -40.64
CA GLU A 195 1.45 -12.79 -41.99
C GLU A 195 -0.09 -12.78 -42.06
N GLN A 196 -0.76 -12.67 -40.91
CA GLN A 196 -2.21 -12.54 -40.82
C GLN A 196 -2.59 -11.14 -40.33
N PHE A 197 -3.29 -10.39 -41.19
CA PHE A 197 -3.92 -9.13 -40.83
C PHE A 197 -5.45 -9.24 -41.00
N ARG A 198 -6.21 -8.61 -40.11
CA ARG A 198 -7.66 -8.47 -40.21
C ARG A 198 -8.01 -6.99 -40.14
N ASP A 199 -8.94 -6.57 -40.98
CA ASP A 199 -9.51 -5.23 -40.92
C ASP A 199 -10.70 -5.23 -39.96
N VAL A 200 -10.67 -4.30 -39.00
CA VAL A 200 -11.72 -4.11 -38.00
C VAL A 200 -12.57 -2.91 -38.38
N GLU A 201 -13.83 -3.16 -38.71
CA GLU A 201 -14.74 -2.14 -39.28
C GLU A 201 -15.72 -1.57 -38.24
N SER A 202 -15.87 -2.20 -37.07
CA SER A 202 -16.75 -1.74 -36.00
C SER A 202 -16.03 -1.59 -34.65
N ALA A 203 -16.57 -0.72 -33.78
CA ALA A 203 -16.04 -0.51 -32.44
C ALA A 203 -16.15 -1.79 -31.59
N GLU A 204 -17.23 -2.55 -31.73
CA GLU A 204 -17.42 -3.84 -31.06
C GLU A 204 -16.36 -4.86 -31.50
N GLU A 205 -15.99 -4.90 -32.78
CA GLU A 205 -14.89 -5.71 -33.28
C GLU A 205 -13.52 -5.18 -32.86
N LEU A 206 -13.36 -3.93 -32.44
CA LEU A 206 -12.09 -3.44 -31.91
C LEU A 206 -11.98 -3.68 -30.40
N GLU A 207 -13.11 -3.63 -29.68
CA GLU A 207 -13.21 -3.96 -28.25
C GLU A 207 -13.21 -5.48 -27.99
N HIS A 208 -13.80 -6.28 -28.87
CA HIS A 208 -13.88 -7.75 -28.75
C HIS A 208 -12.99 -8.50 -29.76
N GLY A 209 -12.55 -7.84 -30.85
CA GLY A 209 -11.75 -8.49 -31.90
C GLY A 209 -10.28 -8.52 -31.56
N HIS A 210 -9.91 -9.67 -31.00
CA HIS A 210 -8.78 -10.47 -31.48
C HIS A 210 -7.38 -9.87 -31.61
N LEU A 211 -7.03 -8.82 -30.87
CA LEU A 211 -5.63 -8.49 -30.55
C LEU A 211 -5.40 -7.98 -29.12
N GLU A 212 -6.34 -8.19 -28.21
CA GLU A 212 -6.18 -7.89 -26.78
C GLU A 212 -5.52 -9.02 -25.98
N ASP A 213 -4.66 -9.81 -26.60
CA ASP A 213 -4.08 -10.94 -25.89
C ASP A 213 -2.68 -11.31 -26.33
N THR A 214 -1.73 -10.47 -25.93
CA THR A 214 -0.35 -10.94 -25.81
C THR A 214 -0.22 -12.18 -24.90
N GLU A 215 -1.26 -12.54 -24.10
CA GLU A 215 -1.30 -13.72 -23.22
C GLU A 215 -2.44 -14.76 -23.51
N HIS A 216 -3.28 -14.59 -24.53
CA HIS A 216 -4.47 -15.43 -24.82
C HIS A 216 -5.37 -15.82 -23.61
N ARG A 217 -5.65 -14.91 -22.67
CA ARG A 217 -6.63 -15.03 -21.57
C ARG A 217 -8.12 -15.06 -21.94
N LEU A 218 -8.59 -14.38 -22.99
CA LEU A 218 -10.05 -14.24 -23.26
C LEU A 218 -10.54 -15.06 -24.46
N VAL A 219 -9.76 -15.18 -25.55
CA VAL A 219 -10.06 -16.12 -26.65
C VAL A 219 -8.82 -16.95 -26.95
N LYS A 220 -8.94 -18.26 -26.74
CA LYS A 220 -7.84 -19.21 -26.95
C LYS A 220 -7.59 -19.42 -28.43
N CYS A 221 -6.33 -19.31 -28.88
CA CYS A 221 -5.97 -19.76 -30.21
C CYS A 221 -6.20 -21.28 -30.29
N ALA A 222 -7.06 -21.73 -31.20
CA ALA A 222 -7.41 -23.15 -31.31
C ALA A 222 -6.28 -24.04 -31.87
N ARG A 223 -5.16 -23.44 -32.31
CA ARG A 223 -3.98 -24.20 -32.78
C ARG A 223 -3.11 -24.70 -31.63
N ALA A 224 -2.47 -25.85 -31.84
CA ALA A 224 -1.49 -26.39 -30.91
C ALA A 224 -0.24 -25.49 -30.85
N CYS A 225 0.45 -25.51 -29.72
CA CYS A 225 1.66 -24.74 -29.47
C CYS A 225 2.88 -25.46 -30.08
N ASP A 226 3.47 -24.91 -31.14
CA ASP A 226 4.63 -25.56 -31.79
C ASP A 226 5.98 -25.33 -31.06
N ARG A 227 5.94 -24.76 -29.84
CA ARG A 227 7.15 -24.48 -29.06
C ARG A 227 7.70 -25.75 -28.38
N LEU A 228 9.02 -25.91 -28.43
CA LEU A 228 9.75 -26.95 -27.70
C LEU A 228 10.01 -26.52 -26.25
N GLN A 229 9.84 -27.45 -25.31
CA GLN A 229 10.15 -27.22 -23.90
C GLN A 229 11.67 -26.98 -23.70
N PRO A 230 12.10 -25.92 -22.97
CA PRO A 230 13.51 -25.48 -22.95
C PRO A 230 14.52 -26.54 -22.50
N ILE A 231 14.12 -27.39 -21.56
CA ILE A 231 15.02 -28.36 -20.91
C ILE A 231 14.84 -29.78 -21.45
N CYS A 232 13.60 -30.22 -21.69
CA CYS A 232 13.29 -31.60 -22.09
C CYS A 232 13.00 -31.75 -23.59
N ARG A 233 12.96 -30.65 -24.35
CA ARG A 233 12.74 -30.58 -25.80
C ARG A 233 11.51 -31.32 -26.34
N HIS A 234 10.56 -31.69 -25.49
CA HIS A 234 9.26 -32.20 -25.92
C HIS A 234 8.39 -31.07 -26.50
N VAL A 235 7.58 -31.39 -27.51
CA VAL A 235 6.64 -30.47 -28.15
C VAL A 235 5.50 -30.13 -27.19
N CYS A 236 5.12 -28.86 -27.09
CA CYS A 236 4.03 -28.43 -26.23
C CYS A 236 2.67 -28.82 -26.83
N ARG A 237 1.92 -29.71 -26.17
CA ARG A 237 0.57 -30.08 -26.63
C ARG A 237 -0.55 -29.12 -26.20
N LYS A 238 -0.20 -27.98 -25.60
CA LYS A 238 -1.18 -26.97 -25.17
C LYS A 238 -1.61 -26.09 -26.34
N GLN A 239 -2.71 -25.37 -26.15
CA GLN A 239 -3.16 -24.37 -27.10
C GLN A 239 -2.20 -23.19 -27.17
N CYS A 240 -2.05 -22.63 -28.36
CA CYS A 240 -1.21 -21.47 -28.59
C CYS A 240 -1.73 -20.30 -27.73
N GLY A 241 -0.83 -19.72 -26.93
CA GLY A 241 -1.16 -18.67 -25.97
C GLY A 241 -1.21 -19.09 -24.50
N GLU A 242 -1.48 -20.36 -24.21
CA GLU A 242 -1.32 -20.84 -22.83
C GLU A 242 0.16 -20.93 -22.45
N SER A 243 0.50 -20.58 -21.21
CA SER A 243 1.85 -20.77 -20.70
C SER A 243 2.23 -22.25 -20.82
N CYS A 244 3.30 -22.53 -21.58
CA CYS A 244 3.71 -23.89 -21.92
C CYS A 244 3.97 -24.73 -20.65
N GLY A 245 4.33 -24.07 -19.55
CA GLY A 245 4.41 -24.66 -18.23
C GLY A 245 5.30 -25.90 -18.18
N ASN A 246 5.03 -26.77 -17.20
CA ASN A 246 5.76 -28.02 -17.04
C ASN A 246 5.37 -29.06 -18.09
N CYS A 247 6.35 -29.83 -18.57
CA CYS A 247 6.12 -30.87 -19.56
C CYS A 247 5.26 -32.03 -19.03
N THR A 248 4.19 -32.36 -19.77
CA THR A 248 3.21 -33.42 -19.44
C THR A 248 3.39 -34.69 -20.28
N GLU A 249 4.45 -34.82 -21.08
CA GLU A 249 4.73 -36.07 -21.80
C GLU A 249 4.96 -37.22 -20.82
N ILE A 250 4.36 -38.39 -21.08
CA ILE A 250 4.54 -39.58 -20.26
C ILE A 250 5.93 -40.14 -20.56
N VAL A 251 6.72 -40.38 -19.51
CA VAL A 251 8.08 -40.94 -19.61
C VAL A 251 8.11 -42.33 -18.98
N PRO A 252 9.17 -43.14 -19.23
CA PRO A 252 9.28 -44.48 -18.64
C PRO A 252 9.19 -44.49 -17.11
N PRO A 253 8.85 -45.64 -16.50
CA PRO A 253 8.67 -45.78 -15.05
C PRO A 253 9.84 -45.23 -14.24
N ILE A 254 9.54 -44.65 -13.07
CA ILE A 254 10.54 -44.11 -12.14
C ILE A 254 10.38 -44.69 -10.73
N ASP A 255 11.51 -44.87 -10.05
CA ASP A 255 11.53 -45.29 -8.65
C ASP A 255 11.25 -44.10 -7.72
N LEU A 256 10.24 -44.23 -6.85
CA LEU A 256 9.93 -43.24 -5.83
C LEU A 256 10.79 -43.45 -4.58
N ALA A 257 11.01 -42.39 -3.79
CA ALA A 257 11.79 -42.45 -2.55
C ALA A 257 11.23 -43.45 -1.51
N CYS A 258 9.95 -43.81 -1.61
CA CYS A 258 9.33 -44.84 -0.77
C CYS A 258 9.64 -46.28 -1.24
N GLY A 259 10.33 -46.48 -2.37
CA GLY A 259 10.68 -47.77 -2.96
C GLY A 259 9.63 -48.36 -3.91
N HIS A 260 8.54 -47.64 -4.21
CA HIS A 260 7.53 -48.06 -5.17
C HIS A 260 7.78 -47.48 -6.55
N ILE A 261 7.45 -48.23 -7.60
CA ILE A 261 7.59 -47.82 -8.99
C ILE A 261 6.34 -47.06 -9.42
N LEU A 262 6.52 -45.85 -9.97
CA LEU A 262 5.47 -45.14 -10.67
C LEU A 262 5.51 -45.53 -12.14
N GLU A 263 4.49 -46.24 -12.63
CA GLU A 263 4.49 -46.83 -13.99
C GLU A 263 4.34 -45.82 -15.13
N SER A 264 3.74 -44.65 -14.88
CA SER A 264 3.49 -43.65 -15.92
C SER A 264 3.67 -42.21 -15.41
N PRO A 265 4.90 -41.83 -15.04
CA PRO A 265 5.21 -40.46 -14.63
C PRO A 265 5.14 -39.52 -15.82
N ILE A 266 4.70 -38.28 -15.58
CA ILE A 266 4.81 -37.20 -16.56
C ILE A 266 6.19 -36.51 -16.44
N CYS A 267 6.78 -36.08 -17.55
CA CYS A 267 8.17 -35.65 -17.67
C CYS A 267 8.63 -34.67 -16.58
N HIS A 268 7.78 -33.74 -16.17
CA HIS A 268 8.11 -32.82 -15.07
C HIS A 268 8.23 -33.48 -13.68
N GLN A 269 7.52 -34.58 -13.42
CA GLN A 269 7.62 -35.37 -12.19
C GLN A 269 8.99 -36.05 -12.11
N LYS A 270 9.54 -36.51 -13.24
CA LYS A 270 10.90 -37.08 -13.30
C LYS A 270 11.99 -36.08 -12.91
N LYS A 271 11.78 -34.77 -13.13
CA LYS A 271 12.75 -33.74 -12.73
C LYS A 271 12.84 -33.55 -11.23
N ASN A 272 11.74 -33.75 -10.50
CA ASN A 272 11.68 -33.65 -9.04
C ASN A 272 10.99 -34.89 -8.42
N PRO A 273 11.65 -36.06 -8.39
CA PRO A 273 11.07 -37.29 -7.86
C PRO A 273 10.63 -37.18 -6.38
N SER A 274 11.26 -36.29 -5.62
CA SER A 274 10.97 -36.00 -4.21
C SER A 274 9.62 -35.30 -3.96
N THR A 275 8.99 -34.76 -4.99
CA THR A 275 7.67 -34.10 -4.90
C THR A 275 6.49 -35.03 -5.19
N ILE A 276 6.78 -36.27 -5.63
CA ILE A 276 5.77 -37.23 -6.05
C ILE A 276 5.26 -38.01 -4.83
N VAL A 277 3.96 -37.94 -4.61
CA VAL A 277 3.26 -38.68 -3.54
C VAL A 277 2.94 -40.08 -4.06
N CYS A 278 3.45 -41.10 -3.38
CA CYS A 278 3.12 -42.48 -3.70
C CYS A 278 1.68 -42.81 -3.28
N LYS A 279 0.88 -43.30 -4.23
CA LYS A 279 -0.51 -43.75 -4.02
C LYS A 279 -0.66 -45.26 -3.84
N ALA A 280 0.44 -46.02 -3.82
CA ALA A 280 0.38 -47.48 -3.61
C ALA A 280 -0.24 -47.78 -2.24
N LYS A 281 -1.23 -48.66 -2.17
CA LYS A 281 -1.83 -49.05 -0.88
C LYS A 281 -0.91 -50.03 -0.16
N VAL A 282 -0.62 -49.74 1.11
CA VAL A 282 0.16 -50.58 2.04
C VAL A 282 -0.72 -50.92 3.24
N THR A 283 -0.59 -52.14 3.74
CA THR A 283 -1.39 -52.60 4.87
C THR A 283 -0.64 -52.32 6.17
N LEU A 284 -1.13 -51.39 6.99
CA LEU A 284 -0.55 -51.06 8.30
C LEU A 284 -1.38 -51.65 9.45
N LYS A 285 -0.70 -52.18 10.45
CA LYS A 285 -1.32 -52.65 11.69
C LYS A 285 -1.57 -51.47 12.62
N SER A 286 -2.82 -51.25 13.02
CA SER A 286 -3.19 -50.17 13.94
C SER A 286 -2.48 -50.35 15.30
N PRO A 287 -1.77 -49.33 15.82
CA PRO A 287 -1.09 -49.42 17.11
C PRO A 287 -2.01 -49.51 18.33
N SER A 288 -3.30 -49.20 18.18
CA SER A 288 -4.27 -49.20 19.29
C SER A 288 -5.13 -50.46 19.37
N CYS A 289 -5.36 -51.16 18.25
CA CYS A 289 -6.30 -52.27 18.18
C CYS A 289 -5.83 -53.49 17.37
N GLY A 290 -4.61 -53.46 16.81
CA GLY A 290 -4.02 -54.63 16.14
C GLY A 290 -4.62 -55.01 14.78
N HIS A 291 -5.65 -54.33 14.29
CA HIS A 291 -6.25 -54.58 12.97
C HIS A 291 -5.41 -54.02 11.81
N LEU A 292 -5.42 -54.75 10.70
CA LEU A 292 -4.76 -54.40 9.44
C LEU A 292 -5.64 -53.44 8.63
N HIS A 293 -5.12 -52.26 8.33
CA HIS A 293 -5.79 -51.24 7.51
C HIS A 293 -5.00 -51.03 6.22
N GLU A 294 -5.69 -51.05 5.08
CA GLU A 294 -5.12 -50.60 3.81
C GLU A 294 -5.09 -49.06 3.77
N VAL A 295 -3.88 -48.50 3.76
CA VAL A 295 -3.66 -47.06 3.66
C VAL A 295 -2.70 -46.76 2.52
N GLU A 296 -2.79 -45.59 1.89
CA GLU A 296 -1.80 -45.21 0.88
C GLU A 296 -0.40 -45.08 1.52
N CYS A 297 0.65 -45.47 0.78
CA CYS A 297 2.06 -45.58 1.20
C CYS A 297 2.63 -44.29 1.80
N TRP A 298 1.97 -43.15 1.55
CA TRP A 298 2.26 -41.91 2.24
C TRP A 298 1.70 -41.95 3.68
N GLY A 299 2.57 -42.29 4.63
CA GLY A 299 2.43 -41.85 6.03
C GLY A 299 2.58 -40.33 6.09
N GLN A 300 1.45 -39.61 6.02
CA GLN A 300 1.44 -38.18 5.65
C GLN A 300 1.82 -37.28 6.82
N CYS A 301 2.94 -36.56 6.68
CA CYS A 301 3.08 -35.30 7.39
C CYS A 301 2.04 -34.33 6.79
N ASN A 302 1.04 -33.92 7.58
CA ASN A 302 -0.02 -33.00 7.10
C ASN A 302 0.45 -31.55 7.05
N MET A 303 1.66 -31.29 7.54
CA MET A 303 2.24 -29.96 7.66
C MET A 303 2.97 -29.55 6.37
N PRO A 304 2.93 -28.25 5.98
CA PRO A 304 3.78 -27.71 4.92
C PRO A 304 5.27 -27.97 5.17
N CYS A 305 6.05 -28.15 4.10
CA CYS A 305 7.50 -28.29 4.23
C CYS A 305 8.10 -27.00 4.81
N GLY A 306 8.79 -27.11 5.96
CA GLY A 306 9.34 -25.98 6.72
C GLY A 306 8.66 -25.73 8.07
N VAL A 307 7.48 -26.33 8.33
CA VAL A 307 6.83 -26.33 9.65
C VAL A 307 7.19 -27.61 10.42
N PRO A 308 7.38 -27.56 11.75
CA PRO A 308 7.60 -28.76 12.57
C PRO A 308 6.63 -29.89 12.22
N CYS A 309 7.19 -31.07 11.92
CA CYS A 309 6.41 -32.22 11.47
C CYS A 309 5.38 -32.67 12.51
N ASP A 310 4.26 -33.21 12.03
CA ASP A 310 3.24 -33.92 12.83
C ASP A 310 3.40 -35.45 12.78
N ARG A 311 4.48 -35.95 12.15
CA ARG A 311 4.82 -37.38 12.10
C ARG A 311 5.28 -37.88 13.48
N LEU A 312 4.69 -38.98 13.94
CA LEU A 312 5.18 -39.68 15.14
C LEU A 312 6.45 -40.50 14.82
N PRO A 313 7.47 -40.48 15.69
CA PRO A 313 8.67 -41.32 15.55
C PRO A 313 8.34 -42.81 15.61
N CYS A 314 9.06 -43.61 14.82
CA CYS A 314 9.07 -45.07 14.93
C CYS A 314 10.43 -45.50 15.52
N ASN A 315 10.45 -46.59 16.28
CA ASN A 315 11.67 -47.17 16.84
C ASN A 315 12.04 -48.52 16.17
N ASN A 316 11.16 -49.09 15.34
CA ASN A 316 11.41 -50.38 14.74
C ASN A 316 12.48 -50.29 13.64
N ARG A 317 13.39 -51.27 13.60
CA ARG A 317 14.33 -51.44 12.48
C ARG A 317 13.57 -51.68 11.17
N CYS A 318 14.03 -51.02 10.11
CA CYS A 318 13.46 -51.12 8.78
C CYS A 318 13.53 -52.57 8.25
N GLU A 319 12.42 -53.05 7.68
CA GLU A 319 12.31 -54.41 7.12
C GLU A 319 12.76 -54.49 5.66
N LYS A 320 13.05 -53.36 5.01
CA LYS A 320 13.44 -53.33 3.60
C LYS A 320 14.83 -53.98 3.39
N PRO A 321 14.99 -54.82 2.37
CA PRO A 321 16.31 -55.30 1.98
C PRO A 321 17.12 -54.19 1.29
N LEU A 322 18.42 -54.14 1.58
CA LEU A 322 19.39 -53.34 0.84
C LEU A 322 19.71 -53.99 -0.52
N PRO A 323 20.41 -53.30 -1.44
CA PRO A 323 20.83 -53.89 -2.72
C PRO A 323 21.66 -55.19 -2.59
N CYS A 324 22.31 -55.42 -1.44
CA CYS A 324 23.01 -56.67 -1.13
C CYS A 324 22.10 -57.84 -0.72
N GLY A 325 20.80 -57.62 -0.54
CA GLY A 325 19.84 -58.62 -0.08
C GLY A 325 19.64 -58.68 1.45
N HIS A 326 20.53 -58.08 2.24
CA HIS A 326 20.44 -58.07 3.70
C HIS A 326 19.50 -56.98 4.25
N ARG A 327 19.00 -57.16 5.48
CA ARG A 327 18.05 -56.24 6.12
C ARG A 327 18.68 -54.87 6.41
N CYS A 328 17.96 -53.80 6.09
CA CYS A 328 18.37 -52.42 6.37
C CYS A 328 18.71 -52.22 7.86
N PRO A 329 19.91 -51.69 8.20
CA PRO A 329 20.33 -51.45 9.59
C PRO A 329 19.71 -50.18 10.21
N SER A 330 18.87 -49.46 9.46
CA SER A 330 18.31 -48.17 9.87
C SER A 330 16.85 -48.27 10.34
N VAL A 331 16.34 -47.18 10.91
CA VAL A 331 14.98 -47.08 11.47
C VAL A 331 13.91 -47.02 10.37
N CYS A 332 12.73 -47.54 10.67
CA CYS A 332 11.58 -47.53 9.78
C CYS A 332 11.16 -46.11 9.34
N GLY A 333 10.98 -45.96 8.03
CA GLY A 333 10.52 -44.74 7.39
C GLY A 333 11.57 -43.62 7.32
N GLU A 334 12.83 -43.92 7.57
CA GLU A 334 13.98 -43.14 7.09
C GLU A 334 14.41 -43.60 5.70
N THR A 335 15.28 -42.81 5.05
CA THR A 335 15.90 -43.23 3.78
C THR A 335 16.90 -44.34 4.08
N CYS A 336 16.74 -45.49 3.42
CA CYS A 336 17.65 -46.63 3.62
C CYS A 336 19.09 -46.23 3.27
N PRO A 337 20.08 -46.54 4.13
CA PRO A 337 21.46 -46.18 3.90
C PRO A 337 22.09 -46.99 2.77
N PRO A 338 23.20 -46.52 2.18
CA PRO A 338 23.95 -47.28 1.17
C PRO A 338 24.46 -48.63 1.70
N GLN A 339 24.73 -49.58 0.79
CA GLN A 339 25.18 -50.95 1.10
C GLN A 339 26.40 -51.01 2.04
N LYS A 340 27.28 -50.01 2.04
CA LYS A 340 28.47 -49.97 2.92
C LYS A 340 28.14 -50.01 4.43
N PHE A 341 26.95 -49.56 4.83
CA PHE A 341 26.51 -49.62 6.23
C PHE A 341 25.91 -50.97 6.63
N CYS A 342 25.87 -51.94 5.71
CA CYS A 342 25.35 -53.28 6.00
C CYS A 342 26.28 -54.02 6.99
N VAL A 343 25.73 -54.38 8.14
CA VAL A 343 26.43 -55.12 9.20
C VAL A 343 26.78 -56.57 8.82
N GLU A 344 26.11 -57.13 7.81
CA GLU A 344 26.39 -58.48 7.30
C GLU A 344 27.47 -58.48 6.21
N CYS A 345 27.51 -57.45 5.36
CA CYS A 345 28.57 -57.30 4.35
C CYS A 345 29.91 -56.85 4.94
N LYS A 346 29.91 -56.25 6.14
CA LYS A 346 31.09 -55.88 6.94
C LYS A 346 32.14 -55.09 6.17
N ASP A 347 31.76 -53.93 5.65
CA ASP A 347 32.71 -52.98 5.07
C ASP A 347 33.74 -52.53 6.14
N PRO A 348 35.06 -52.72 5.93
CA PRO A 348 36.06 -52.52 6.98
C PRO A 348 36.10 -51.10 7.57
N GLU A 349 35.97 -50.07 6.72
CA GLU A 349 35.99 -48.68 7.17
C GLU A 349 34.71 -48.31 7.92
N THR A 350 33.55 -48.77 7.44
CA THR A 350 32.27 -48.45 8.04
C THR A 350 32.04 -49.19 9.36
N MET A 351 32.56 -50.42 9.51
CA MET A 351 32.48 -51.17 10.77
C MET A 351 33.31 -50.55 11.89
N ALA A 352 34.44 -49.90 11.57
CA ALA A 352 35.29 -49.21 12.53
C ALA A 352 34.75 -47.82 12.94
N MET A 353 33.70 -47.33 12.26
CA MET A 353 33.10 -46.04 12.60
C MET A 353 32.46 -46.10 13.98
N GLN A 354 32.79 -45.14 14.85
CA GLN A 354 32.11 -44.97 16.13
C GLN A 354 30.71 -44.42 15.91
N VAL A 355 29.69 -45.20 16.29
CA VAL A 355 28.27 -44.87 16.05
C VAL A 355 27.52 -44.60 17.35
N ASP A 356 27.94 -45.18 18.47
CA ASP A 356 27.36 -44.91 19.78
C ASP A 356 28.27 -43.97 20.56
N MET A 357 27.77 -42.76 20.87
CA MET A 357 28.54 -41.77 21.63
C MET A 357 28.34 -41.89 23.14
N VAL A 358 27.37 -42.68 23.59
CA VAL A 358 27.09 -42.97 25.00
C VAL A 358 27.97 -44.11 25.48
N MET A 359 27.99 -45.23 24.74
CA MET A 359 28.80 -46.41 25.05
C MET A 359 30.17 -46.41 24.37
N MET A 360 30.45 -45.43 23.52
CA MET A 360 31.70 -45.32 22.73
C MET A 360 31.94 -46.51 21.79
N ALA A 361 30.88 -47.20 21.35
CA ALA A 361 30.96 -48.41 20.53
C ALA A 361 31.04 -48.12 19.02
N SER A 362 31.73 -49.01 18.31
CA SER A 362 31.79 -49.03 16.85
C SER A 362 30.58 -49.72 16.22
N LEU A 363 30.34 -49.50 14.92
CA LEU A 363 29.23 -50.16 14.21
C LEU A 363 29.35 -51.69 14.24
N GLY A 364 30.56 -52.23 14.19
CA GLY A 364 30.78 -53.68 14.27
C GLY A 364 30.46 -54.28 15.64
N GLU A 365 30.44 -53.48 16.70
CA GLU A 365 30.16 -53.89 18.08
C GLU A 365 28.70 -53.61 18.48
N THR A 366 27.97 -52.83 17.70
CA THR A 366 26.60 -52.40 18.00
C THR A 366 25.59 -53.40 17.44
N ASP A 367 24.64 -53.82 18.28
CA ASP A 367 23.48 -54.58 17.80
C ASP A 367 22.43 -53.66 17.18
N VAL A 368 22.36 -53.66 15.85
CA VAL A 368 21.44 -52.81 15.08
C VAL A 368 19.99 -53.31 15.11
N ASP A 369 19.73 -54.53 15.60
CA ASP A 369 18.35 -55.00 15.84
C ASP A 369 17.76 -54.36 17.10
N ASP A 370 18.59 -54.11 18.12
CA ASP A 370 18.20 -53.45 19.36
C ASP A 370 18.28 -51.91 19.26
N ASP A 371 19.39 -51.36 18.75
CA ASP A 371 19.60 -49.91 18.58
C ASP A 371 19.98 -49.57 17.12
N PRO A 372 18.97 -49.36 16.24
CA PRO A 372 19.22 -49.13 14.82
C PRO A 372 19.95 -47.80 14.55
N ILE A 373 20.72 -47.75 13.47
CA ILE A 373 21.51 -46.56 13.13
C ILE A 373 20.77 -45.58 12.23
N LEU A 374 21.11 -44.29 12.33
CA LEU A 374 20.71 -43.26 11.38
C LEU A 374 21.95 -42.64 10.72
N VAL A 375 21.96 -42.65 9.39
CA VAL A 375 23.05 -42.06 8.60
C VAL A 375 22.76 -40.58 8.36
N LEU A 376 23.65 -39.73 8.85
CA LEU A 376 23.57 -38.29 8.70
C LEU A 376 23.99 -37.87 7.28
N SER A 377 23.56 -36.68 6.85
CA SER A 377 23.95 -36.11 5.56
C SER A 377 25.45 -35.85 5.41
N CYS A 378 26.20 -35.80 6.51
CA CYS A 378 27.66 -35.71 6.49
C CYS A 378 28.36 -37.07 6.29
N GLY A 379 27.61 -38.16 6.19
CA GLY A 379 28.15 -39.51 5.98
C GLY A 379 28.50 -40.29 7.26
N HIS A 380 28.41 -39.68 8.44
CA HIS A 380 28.54 -40.38 9.72
C HIS A 380 27.23 -41.06 10.11
N ALA A 381 27.31 -42.24 10.72
CA ALA A 381 26.17 -42.92 11.33
C ALA A 381 26.19 -42.73 12.84
N LEU A 382 25.01 -42.60 13.45
CA LEU A 382 24.85 -42.60 14.90
C LEU A 382 23.72 -43.54 15.29
N THR A 383 23.78 -44.12 16.49
CA THR A 383 22.69 -44.93 17.02
C THR A 383 21.46 -44.09 17.34
N MET A 384 20.28 -44.73 17.36
CA MET A 384 19.03 -44.07 17.70
C MET A 384 19.06 -43.56 19.14
N ALA A 385 19.61 -44.31 20.09
CA ALA A 385 19.74 -43.86 21.48
C ALA A 385 20.59 -42.58 21.61
N THR A 386 21.74 -42.54 20.92
CA THR A 386 22.60 -41.35 20.88
C THR A 386 21.84 -40.13 20.35
N LEU A 387 21.16 -40.28 19.21
CA LEU A 387 20.42 -39.19 18.60
C LEU A 387 19.18 -38.77 19.41
N ASP A 388 18.52 -39.68 20.12
CA ASP A 388 17.38 -39.37 21.00
C ASP A 388 17.80 -38.49 22.17
N GLY A 389 18.96 -38.78 22.77
CA GLY A 389 19.56 -37.93 23.79
C GLY A 389 19.92 -36.55 23.24
N MET A 390 20.62 -36.48 22.10
CA MET A 390 21.02 -35.22 21.48
C MET A 390 19.84 -34.34 21.01
N MET A 391 18.74 -34.97 20.60
CA MET A 391 17.55 -34.28 20.06
C MET A 391 16.50 -33.97 21.13
N GLU A 392 16.70 -34.42 22.38
CA GLU A 392 15.83 -34.18 23.53
C GLU A 392 14.36 -34.54 23.24
N MET A 393 14.12 -35.76 22.75
CA MET A 393 12.83 -36.16 22.20
C MET A 393 11.63 -35.99 23.17
N GLY A 394 11.87 -36.09 24.48
CA GLY A 394 10.85 -35.88 25.52
C GLY A 394 10.28 -34.45 25.58
N ASN A 395 10.98 -33.45 25.04
CA ASN A 395 10.48 -32.07 24.96
C ASN A 395 9.45 -31.88 23.82
N TYR A 396 9.33 -32.83 22.89
CA TYR A 396 8.55 -32.69 21.66
C TYR A 396 7.40 -33.70 21.55
N TYR A 397 7.48 -34.80 22.29
CA TYR A 397 6.54 -35.91 22.22
C TYR A 397 6.24 -36.45 23.61
N GLU A 398 5.00 -36.89 23.80
CA GLU A 398 4.58 -37.64 24.97
C GLU A 398 5.10 -39.08 24.88
N GLN A 399 5.80 -39.52 25.93
CA GLN A 399 6.46 -40.81 26.00
C GLN A 399 5.65 -41.78 26.89
N LYS A 400 5.51 -43.03 26.44
CA LYS A 400 4.91 -44.12 27.21
C LYS A 400 5.80 -45.36 27.07
N MET A 401 6.18 -46.00 28.18
CA MET A 401 6.88 -47.28 28.10
C MET A 401 5.92 -48.38 27.65
N ASP A 402 6.37 -49.20 26.70
CA ASP A 402 5.69 -50.44 26.35
C ASP A 402 6.10 -51.54 27.36
N PRO A 403 5.15 -52.10 28.13
CA PRO A 403 5.46 -53.15 29.10
C PRO A 403 5.90 -54.48 28.47
N THR A 404 5.80 -54.64 27.15
CA THR A 404 6.15 -55.90 26.45
C THR A 404 7.51 -55.88 25.75
N THR A 405 7.99 -54.71 25.33
CA THR A 405 9.23 -54.57 24.54
C THR A 405 10.28 -53.69 25.21
N ASP A 406 10.02 -53.16 26.42
CA ASP A 406 10.88 -52.23 27.18
C ASP A 406 11.31 -50.96 26.41
N ASN A 407 10.61 -50.67 25.32
CA ASN A 407 10.89 -49.56 24.41
C ASN A 407 9.97 -48.36 24.70
N THR A 408 10.52 -47.15 24.56
CA THR A 408 9.78 -45.90 24.73
C THR A 408 8.93 -45.60 23.49
N LEU A 409 7.61 -45.69 23.60
CA LEU A 409 6.68 -45.31 22.54
C LEU A 409 6.33 -43.82 22.60
N TYR A 410 6.23 -43.18 21.43
CA TYR A 410 5.83 -41.79 21.28
C TYR A 410 4.36 -41.72 20.85
N ILE A 411 3.47 -41.34 21.78
CA ILE A 411 2.01 -41.50 21.61
C ILE A 411 1.30 -40.23 21.13
N ALA A 412 1.85 -39.05 21.45
CA ALA A 412 1.28 -37.76 21.08
C ALA A 412 2.36 -36.70 20.91
N LYS A 413 2.01 -35.61 20.22
CA LYS A 413 2.88 -34.44 20.04
C LYS A 413 2.66 -33.43 21.16
N LEU A 414 3.74 -32.87 21.70
CA LEU A 414 3.67 -31.77 22.66
C LEU A 414 3.69 -30.42 21.94
N THR A 415 3.22 -29.38 22.62
CA THR A 415 3.43 -27.98 22.18
C THR A 415 4.92 -27.69 22.11
N LEU A 416 5.34 -26.96 21.07
CA LEU A 416 6.75 -26.65 20.89
C LEU A 416 7.29 -25.85 22.10
N PRO A 417 8.53 -26.12 22.54
CA PRO A 417 9.17 -25.33 23.58
C PRO A 417 9.36 -23.90 23.05
N GLY A 418 8.70 -22.91 23.65
CA GLY A 418 8.70 -21.52 23.18
C GLY A 418 10.04 -20.76 23.28
N ASN A 419 11.13 -21.47 23.59
CA ASN A 419 12.47 -20.91 23.77
C ASN A 419 13.32 -21.03 22.51
N GLU A 420 14.42 -20.26 22.41
CA GLU A 420 15.35 -20.36 21.28
C GLU A 420 15.98 -21.77 21.21
N VAL A 421 15.65 -22.51 20.15
CA VAL A 421 16.20 -23.84 19.92
C VAL A 421 17.37 -23.77 18.93
N LYS A 422 18.54 -24.31 19.32
CA LYS A 422 19.73 -24.39 18.46
C LYS A 422 19.71 -25.62 17.56
N GLN A 423 20.33 -25.51 16.38
CA GLN A 423 20.55 -26.64 15.49
C GLN A 423 21.57 -27.60 16.10
N VAL A 424 21.21 -28.88 16.19
CA VAL A 424 22.13 -29.93 16.66
C VAL A 424 23.10 -30.27 15.52
N SER A 425 24.38 -30.40 15.88
CA SER A 425 25.45 -30.76 14.96
C SER A 425 25.96 -32.17 15.21
N CYS A 426 26.45 -32.81 14.16
CA CYS A 426 27.15 -34.10 14.25
C CYS A 426 28.34 -33.99 15.23
N PRO A 427 28.50 -34.93 16.18
CA PRO A 427 29.59 -34.89 17.16
C PRO A 427 30.95 -35.10 16.51
N SER A 428 31.03 -35.90 15.44
CA SER A 428 32.29 -36.25 14.77
C SER A 428 32.84 -35.14 13.88
N CYS A 429 31.98 -34.42 13.15
CA CYS A 429 32.40 -33.43 12.15
C CYS A 429 31.78 -32.02 12.30
N ARG A 430 30.93 -31.81 13.29
CA ARG A 430 30.21 -30.55 13.56
C ARG A 430 29.26 -30.05 12.47
N ASN A 431 29.07 -30.81 11.39
CA ASN A 431 28.05 -30.49 10.37
C ASN A 431 26.64 -30.50 10.98
N PRO A 432 25.79 -29.51 10.69
CA PRO A 432 24.44 -29.43 11.22
C PRO A 432 23.56 -30.59 10.69
N ILE A 433 22.77 -31.19 11.58
CA ILE A 433 21.88 -32.31 11.24
C ILE A 433 20.58 -31.76 10.66
N MET A 434 20.36 -31.91 9.36
CA MET A 434 19.25 -31.23 8.65
C MET A 434 18.22 -32.16 8.02
N GLN A 435 18.55 -33.42 7.76
CA GLN A 435 17.78 -34.31 6.89
C GLN A 435 17.51 -35.68 7.54
N LEU A 436 16.84 -35.68 8.69
CA LEU A 436 16.29 -36.90 9.32
C LEU A 436 14.78 -36.74 9.50
N LEU A 437 14.01 -37.74 9.07
CA LEU A 437 12.54 -37.68 9.06
C LEU A 437 11.96 -37.88 10.47
N ARG A 438 12.54 -38.77 11.26
CA ARG A 438 12.19 -39.09 12.65
C ARG A 438 12.30 -37.86 13.56
N TYR A 439 13.40 -37.12 13.39
CA TYR A 439 13.67 -35.88 14.14
C TYR A 439 13.14 -34.63 13.44
N GLY A 440 12.31 -34.77 12.40
CA GLY A 440 11.88 -33.67 11.54
C GLY A 440 11.15 -32.54 12.29
N ARG A 441 10.44 -32.86 13.39
CA ARG A 441 9.81 -31.85 14.27
C ARG A 441 10.85 -30.96 14.95
N ARG A 442 11.80 -31.56 15.66
CA ARG A 442 12.92 -30.89 16.36
C ARG A 442 13.84 -30.12 15.42
N ILE A 443 14.18 -30.71 14.27
CA ILE A 443 15.08 -30.11 13.28
C ILE A 443 14.42 -28.86 12.68
N LYS A 444 13.16 -28.96 12.26
CA LYS A 444 12.46 -27.83 11.66
C LYS A 444 12.16 -26.71 12.66
N ASP A 445 11.99 -27.04 13.94
CA ASP A 445 11.83 -26.05 14.99
C ASP A 445 13.12 -25.22 15.18
N ALA A 446 14.29 -25.86 15.22
CA ALA A 446 15.57 -25.14 15.24
C ALA A 446 15.81 -24.29 13.98
N GLN A 447 15.41 -24.79 12.81
CA GLN A 447 15.48 -24.02 11.56
C GLN A 447 14.55 -22.80 11.61
N LEU A 448 13.34 -22.95 12.16
CA LEU A 448 12.39 -21.86 12.35
C LEU A 448 12.92 -20.82 13.32
N SER A 449 13.44 -21.23 14.48
CA SER A 449 14.11 -20.39 15.47
C SER A 449 15.25 -19.58 14.85
N THR A 450 16.11 -20.23 14.06
CA THR A 450 17.21 -19.55 13.34
C THR A 450 16.70 -18.53 12.32
N ARG A 451 15.65 -18.85 11.56
CA ARG A 451 15.05 -17.92 10.60
C ARG A 451 14.42 -16.73 11.31
N LEU A 452 13.73 -16.97 12.42
CA LEU A 452 13.11 -15.92 13.23
C LEU A 452 14.16 -14.95 13.79
N LYS A 453 15.29 -15.47 14.28
CA LYS A 453 16.40 -14.65 14.77
C LYS A 453 17.03 -13.80 13.67
N LYS A 454 17.29 -14.39 12.50
CA LYS A 454 17.78 -13.63 11.32
C LYS A 454 16.79 -12.54 10.93
N TYR A 455 15.51 -12.86 10.94
CA TYR A 455 14.44 -11.91 10.64
C TYR A 455 14.40 -10.75 11.66
N GLN A 456 14.48 -11.04 12.95
CA GLN A 456 14.52 -10.03 14.01
C GLN A 456 15.72 -9.08 13.85
N ILE A 457 16.92 -9.61 13.58
CA ILE A 457 18.13 -8.79 13.35
C ILE A 457 17.94 -7.89 12.12
N LEU A 458 17.37 -8.40 11.03
CA LEU A 458 17.09 -7.58 9.84
C LEU A 458 16.09 -6.45 10.13
N GLN A 459 15.05 -6.74 10.91
CA GLN A 459 14.06 -5.75 11.33
C GLN A 459 14.67 -4.68 12.25
N GLU A 460 15.49 -5.08 13.23
CA GLU A 460 16.21 -4.17 14.11
C GLU A 460 17.18 -3.26 13.33
N ASN A 461 17.92 -3.82 12.37
CA ASN A 461 18.81 -3.03 11.51
C ASN A 461 18.05 -2.05 10.63
N SER A 462 16.92 -2.48 10.04
CA SER A 462 16.07 -1.61 9.22
C SER A 462 15.48 -0.47 10.06
N MET A 463 15.04 -0.78 11.28
CA MET A 463 14.55 0.23 12.23
C MET A 463 15.65 1.21 12.65
N ALA A 464 16.88 0.74 12.87
CA ALA A 464 18.02 1.59 13.20
C ALA A 464 18.38 2.54 12.04
N ASP A 465 18.35 2.05 10.80
CA ASP A 465 18.59 2.87 9.61
C ASP A 465 17.52 3.96 9.46
N VAL A 466 16.24 3.60 9.57
CA VAL A 466 15.14 4.56 9.47
C VAL A 466 15.15 5.58 10.60
N LYS A 467 15.57 5.22 11.82
CA LYS A 467 15.81 6.18 12.90
C LYS A 467 16.93 7.17 12.57
N GLY A 468 18.02 6.71 11.97
CA GLY A 468 19.08 7.59 11.47
C GLY A 468 18.56 8.54 10.38
N GLN A 469 17.74 8.04 9.45
CA GLN A 469 17.08 8.87 8.43
C GLN A 469 16.11 9.88 9.05
N PHE A 470 15.37 9.49 10.09
CA PHE A 470 14.48 10.37 10.85
C PHE A 470 15.24 11.54 11.48
N ASP A 471 16.36 11.28 12.16
CA ASP A 471 17.18 12.34 12.79
C ASP A 471 17.73 13.33 11.75
N VAL A 472 18.18 12.82 10.60
CA VAL A 472 18.63 13.63 9.47
C VAL A 472 17.48 14.47 8.92
N ALA A 473 16.32 13.84 8.70
CA ALA A 473 15.12 14.51 8.21
C ALA A 473 14.66 15.61 9.18
N GLN A 474 14.68 15.35 10.50
CA GLN A 474 14.30 16.32 11.52
C GLN A 474 15.23 17.54 11.47
N THR A 475 16.55 17.31 11.38
CA THR A 475 17.54 18.38 11.24
C THR A 475 17.31 19.21 9.96
N GLN A 476 16.90 18.57 8.86
CA GLN A 476 16.57 19.26 7.60
C GLN A 476 15.33 20.15 7.76
N LEU A 477 14.29 19.66 8.44
CA LEU A 477 13.10 20.44 8.74
C LEU A 477 13.44 21.66 9.60
N GLU A 478 14.21 21.48 10.67
CA GLU A 478 14.62 22.59 11.55
C GLU A 478 15.39 23.69 10.79
N ARG A 479 16.32 23.31 9.90
CA ARG A 479 17.05 24.24 9.04
C ARG A 479 16.17 24.92 7.98
N GLY A 480 15.21 24.17 7.43
CA GLY A 480 14.27 24.65 6.41
C GLY A 480 13.16 25.55 6.96
N ARG A 481 12.91 25.51 8.28
CA ARG A 481 11.74 26.13 8.92
C ARG A 481 11.62 27.63 8.67
N ASN A 482 12.72 28.38 8.77
CA ASN A 482 12.69 29.83 8.51
C ASN A 482 12.31 30.15 7.06
N ASN A 483 12.82 29.37 6.11
CA ASN A 483 12.49 29.54 4.70
C ASN A 483 11.04 29.15 4.42
N PHE A 484 10.55 28.09 5.06
CA PHE A 484 9.15 27.68 4.99
C PHE A 484 8.22 28.77 5.53
N VAL A 485 8.50 29.31 6.72
CA VAL A 485 7.74 30.41 7.32
C VAL A 485 7.75 31.64 6.42
N LEU A 486 8.89 32.00 5.84
CA LEU A 486 8.98 33.11 4.88
C LEU A 486 8.14 32.86 3.62
N ALA A 487 8.11 31.63 3.11
CA ALA A 487 7.28 31.28 1.96
C ALA A 487 5.78 31.36 2.26
N LEU A 488 5.36 31.24 3.52
CA LEU A 488 3.96 31.42 3.93
C LEU A 488 3.52 32.89 3.97
N THR A 489 4.47 33.84 4.12
CA THR A 489 4.16 35.29 4.17
C THR A 489 4.13 35.94 2.78
N VAL A 490 4.74 35.32 1.77
CA VAL A 490 4.66 35.77 0.37
C VAL A 490 3.24 35.53 -0.16
N GLY A 491 2.45 36.60 -0.30
CA GLY A 491 1.08 36.53 -0.81
C GLY A 491 -0.01 36.70 0.25
N GLN A 492 0.23 37.44 1.34
CA GLN A 492 -0.82 37.94 2.25
C GLN A 492 -1.75 38.96 1.56
N ALA A 493 -2.49 38.48 0.57
CA ALA A 493 -3.77 39.04 0.16
C ALA A 493 -4.76 37.87 0.25
N TYR A 494 -6.00 38.13 0.64
CA TYR A 494 -7.09 37.16 0.75
C TYR A 494 -7.18 36.39 2.08
N ALA A 495 -7.58 37.10 3.13
CA ALA A 495 -8.35 36.53 4.23
C ALA A 495 -9.76 36.15 3.71
N TYR A 496 -9.90 35.00 3.05
CA TYR A 496 -11.22 34.40 2.87
C TYR A 496 -11.55 33.60 4.13
N ALA A 497 -12.62 33.99 4.81
CA ALA A 497 -13.30 33.12 5.77
C ALA A 497 -13.82 31.90 5.02
N SER A 498 -12.97 30.88 4.88
CA SER A 498 -13.35 29.66 4.16
C SER A 498 -14.31 28.87 5.04
N PRO A 499 -15.52 28.54 4.56
CA PRO A 499 -16.39 27.61 5.26
C PRO A 499 -15.64 26.28 5.49
N PRO A 500 -16.00 25.50 6.51
CA PRO A 500 -15.43 24.16 6.68
C PRO A 500 -15.54 23.39 5.36
N PRO A 501 -14.43 22.81 4.86
CA PRO A 501 -14.53 21.91 3.72
C PRO A 501 -15.52 20.79 4.07
N PRO A 502 -16.35 20.34 3.11
CA PRO A 502 -17.31 19.27 3.34
C PRO A 502 -16.67 18.09 4.06
N ALA A 503 -17.35 17.52 5.07
CA ALA A 503 -16.79 16.41 5.84
C ALA A 503 -16.42 15.20 4.98
N GLU A 504 -17.06 15.05 3.82
CA GLU A 504 -16.80 13.99 2.85
C GLU A 504 -15.51 14.17 2.05
N SER A 505 -15.04 15.41 1.85
CA SER A 505 -13.79 15.70 1.11
C SER A 505 -12.53 15.61 1.97
N ARG A 506 -12.69 15.64 3.31
CA ARG A 506 -11.61 15.58 4.31
C ARG A 506 -11.10 14.14 4.54
N ARG A 507 -10.28 13.66 3.60
CA ARG A 507 -9.79 12.26 3.53
C ARG A 507 -8.85 11.83 4.66
N LEU A 508 -8.07 12.76 5.24
CA LEU A 508 -7.16 12.50 6.37
C LEU A 508 -7.85 11.92 7.61
N GLY A 509 -9.13 12.27 7.83
CA GLY A 509 -9.92 11.71 8.93
C GLY A 509 -10.55 10.34 8.64
N LYS A 510 -10.78 9.99 7.36
CA LYS A 510 -11.39 8.71 6.94
C LYS A 510 -10.36 7.61 6.73
N HIS A 511 -9.19 7.92 6.15
CA HIS A 511 -8.14 6.94 5.87
C HIS A 511 -7.62 6.23 7.14
N ALA A 512 -7.58 6.93 8.28
CA ALA A 512 -7.16 6.36 9.55
C ALA A 512 -8.06 5.23 10.09
N LEU A 513 -9.32 5.15 9.63
CA LEU A 513 -10.31 4.14 10.06
C LEU A 513 -10.45 2.96 9.07
N GLU A 514 -9.98 3.11 7.83
CA GLU A 514 -10.27 2.18 6.72
C GLU A 514 -9.01 1.53 6.11
N SER A 515 -7.80 2.04 6.37
CA SER A 515 -6.55 1.51 5.79
C SER A 515 -5.33 1.78 6.67
N ASP A 516 -4.50 0.75 6.90
CA ASP A 516 -3.18 0.87 7.57
C ASP A 516 -2.16 1.72 6.78
N GLN A 517 -2.51 2.14 5.55
CA GLN A 517 -1.65 2.93 4.68
C GLN A 517 -1.62 4.39 5.13
N PHE A 518 -0.42 4.95 5.25
CA PHE A 518 -0.23 6.35 5.57
C PHE A 518 -0.92 7.27 4.54
N PRO A 519 -1.50 8.41 4.95
CA PRO A 519 -2.15 9.38 4.06
C PRO A 519 -1.14 10.19 3.23
N ASN A 520 -0.11 9.53 2.67
CA ASN A 520 0.97 10.16 1.90
C ASN A 520 0.41 10.94 0.72
N SER A 521 -0.60 10.39 0.02
CA SER A 521 -1.30 11.04 -1.10
C SER A 521 -2.10 12.28 -0.68
N ASP A 522 -2.59 12.30 0.55
CA ASP A 522 -3.49 13.37 1.01
C ASP A 522 -2.71 14.67 1.27
N PHE A 523 -1.42 14.58 1.65
CA PHE A 523 -0.55 15.74 1.78
C PHE A 523 -0.30 16.48 0.44
N TRP A 524 -0.44 15.79 -0.71
CA TRP A 524 -0.26 16.39 -2.05
C TRP A 524 -1.50 17.13 -2.57
N THR A 525 -2.63 17.05 -1.85
CA THR A 525 -3.91 17.61 -2.29
C THR A 525 -4.51 18.57 -1.27
N ILE A 526 -3.68 19.10 -0.36
CA ILE A 526 -4.14 19.99 0.71
C ILE A 526 -4.63 21.35 0.17
N ASP A 527 -4.13 21.77 -0.99
CA ASP A 527 -4.59 22.97 -1.69
C ASP A 527 -6.06 22.87 -2.08
N LYS A 528 -6.43 21.77 -2.75
CA LYS A 528 -7.80 21.49 -3.21
C LYS A 528 -8.73 21.14 -2.06
N THR A 529 -8.24 20.39 -1.07
CA THR A 529 -9.07 19.86 0.02
C THR A 529 -9.38 20.91 1.08
N TYR A 530 -8.39 21.73 1.44
CA TYR A 530 -8.52 22.69 2.54
C TYR A 530 -8.58 24.14 2.08
N SER A 531 -8.59 24.40 0.76
CA SER A 531 -8.52 25.76 0.20
C SER A 531 -7.25 26.51 0.64
N ILE A 532 -6.12 25.79 0.73
CA ILE A 532 -4.80 26.37 1.02
C ILE A 532 -4.22 26.91 -0.29
N PRO A 533 -3.65 28.13 -0.34
CA PRO A 533 -3.05 28.67 -1.56
C PRO A 533 -2.00 27.72 -2.15
N SER A 534 -2.01 27.52 -3.47
CA SER A 534 -1.12 26.55 -4.13
C SER A 534 0.38 26.85 -3.89
N GLU A 535 0.76 28.12 -3.72
CA GLU A 535 2.15 28.49 -3.37
C GLU A 535 2.53 28.02 -1.96
N GLN A 536 1.64 28.17 -0.98
CA GLN A 536 1.84 27.64 0.37
C GLN A 536 1.86 26.10 0.38
N CYS A 537 1.03 25.46 -0.45
CA CYS A 537 1.03 24.01 -0.62
C CYS A 537 2.35 23.50 -1.22
N LYS A 538 2.90 24.16 -2.25
CA LYS A 538 4.22 23.82 -2.82
C LYS A 538 5.33 23.99 -1.78
N ALA A 539 5.31 25.08 -1.02
CA ALA A 539 6.27 25.35 0.05
C ALA A 539 6.20 24.27 1.14
N TRP A 540 4.99 23.90 1.54
CA TRP A 540 4.73 22.81 2.48
C TRP A 540 5.30 21.48 1.99
N LEU A 541 4.94 21.06 0.78
CA LEU A 541 5.40 19.79 0.20
C LEU A 541 6.92 19.72 0.14
N LYS A 542 7.59 20.81 -0.24
CA LYS A 542 9.05 20.90 -0.24
C LYS A 542 9.63 20.77 1.18
N HIS A 543 8.99 21.40 2.16
CA HIS A 543 9.44 21.39 3.56
C HIS A 543 9.29 20.02 4.23
N ILE A 544 8.16 19.32 4.00
CA ILE A 544 7.88 18.02 4.63
C ILE A 544 8.40 16.81 3.86
N LEU A 545 8.94 17.00 2.64
CA LEU A 545 9.44 15.92 1.79
C LEU A 545 10.37 14.94 2.53
N PRO A 546 11.35 15.38 3.36
CA PRO A 546 12.20 14.46 4.11
C PRO A 546 11.39 13.51 5.02
N MET A 547 10.36 14.02 5.69
CA MET A 547 9.48 13.22 6.56
C MET A 547 8.62 12.24 5.75
N THR A 548 8.13 12.64 4.58
CA THR A 548 7.33 11.73 3.74
C THR A 548 8.12 10.50 3.28
N ASN A 549 9.43 10.63 3.09
CA ASN A 549 10.29 9.50 2.74
C ASN A 549 10.50 8.57 3.94
N VAL A 550 10.77 9.12 5.13
CA VAL A 550 10.87 8.34 6.37
C VAL A 550 9.60 7.51 6.60
N VAL A 551 8.43 8.10 6.37
CA VAL A 551 7.18 7.35 6.54
C VAL A 551 6.99 6.25 5.49
N LYS A 552 7.44 6.45 4.23
CA LYS A 552 7.40 5.37 3.22
C LYS A 552 8.24 4.17 3.64
N GLU A 553 9.43 4.41 4.18
CA GLU A 553 10.30 3.35 4.70
C GLU A 553 9.67 2.67 5.92
N LEU A 554 9.11 3.43 6.86
CA LEU A 554 8.36 2.87 8.00
C LEU A 554 7.18 2.01 7.54
N ASP A 555 6.45 2.42 6.50
CA ASP A 555 5.32 1.65 5.96
C ASP A 555 5.77 0.30 5.39
N GLU A 556 6.95 0.23 4.75
CA GLU A 556 7.51 -1.05 4.28
C GLU A 556 7.95 -1.94 5.46
N ILE A 557 8.57 -1.36 6.48
CA ILE A 557 8.91 -2.08 7.72
C ILE A 557 7.65 -2.61 8.40
N ILE A 558 6.61 -1.78 8.55
CA ILE A 558 5.32 -2.19 9.15
C ILE A 558 4.69 -3.34 8.34
N ARG A 559 4.66 -3.25 7.00
CA ARG A 559 4.12 -4.32 6.14
C ARG A 559 4.86 -5.64 6.33
N THR A 560 6.19 -5.60 6.35
CA THR A 560 6.99 -6.82 6.55
C THR A 560 6.81 -7.37 7.98
N ALA A 561 6.83 -6.49 8.98
CA ALA A 561 6.64 -6.80 10.39
C ALA A 561 5.24 -7.34 10.73
N ALA A 562 4.20 -6.99 9.97
CA ALA A 562 2.84 -7.51 10.14
C ALA A 562 2.71 -9.01 9.80
N MET A 563 3.64 -9.54 9.00
CA MET A 563 3.63 -10.92 8.49
C MET A 563 4.99 -11.61 8.72
N PRO A 564 5.39 -11.85 9.98
CA PRO A 564 6.64 -12.53 10.28
C PRO A 564 6.63 -13.98 9.76
N PRO A 565 7.81 -14.61 9.54
CA PRO A 565 7.91 -15.97 9.00
C PRO A 565 7.09 -17.01 9.78
N THR A 566 7.00 -16.86 11.11
CA THR A 566 6.19 -17.71 11.98
C THR A 566 4.69 -17.60 11.70
N LYS A 567 4.19 -16.37 11.51
CA LYS A 567 2.77 -16.11 11.16
C LYS A 567 2.42 -16.66 9.79
N GLN A 568 3.28 -16.42 8.78
CA GLN A 568 3.08 -16.97 7.43
C GLN A 568 3.01 -18.51 7.46
N LEU A 569 3.92 -19.14 8.21
CA LEU A 569 3.94 -20.60 8.35
C LEU A 569 2.75 -21.13 9.15
N PHE A 570 2.31 -20.40 10.19
CA PHE A 570 1.11 -20.71 10.95
C PHE A 570 -0.13 -20.68 10.05
N GLU A 571 -0.35 -19.60 9.31
CA GLU A 571 -1.50 -19.45 8.41
C GLU A 571 -1.48 -20.52 7.31
N ALA A 572 -0.33 -20.80 6.71
CA ALA A 572 -0.17 -21.86 5.72
C ALA A 572 -0.49 -23.25 6.28
N ALA A 573 -0.06 -23.54 7.51
CA ALA A 573 -0.32 -24.80 8.19
C ALA A 573 -1.80 -24.96 8.56
N VAL A 574 -2.40 -23.95 9.19
CA VAL A 574 -3.83 -23.97 9.55
C VAL A 574 -4.69 -24.09 8.30
N SER A 575 -4.38 -23.35 7.23
CA SER A 575 -5.10 -23.44 5.95
C SER A 575 -5.04 -24.85 5.35
N ARG A 576 -3.87 -25.51 5.41
CA ARG A 576 -3.71 -26.89 4.93
C ARG A 576 -4.50 -27.88 5.77
N LEU A 577 -4.42 -27.80 7.09
CA LEU A 577 -5.18 -28.67 8.01
C LEU A 577 -6.69 -28.50 7.81
N TYR A 578 -7.15 -27.26 7.64
CA TYR A 578 -8.55 -26.97 7.38
C TYR A 578 -9.05 -27.59 6.07
N ARG A 579 -8.27 -27.50 4.98
CA ARG A 579 -8.61 -28.16 3.70
C ARG A 579 -8.71 -29.67 3.84
N LEU A 580 -7.81 -30.30 4.60
CA LEU A 580 -7.82 -31.75 4.86
C LEU A 580 -9.03 -32.20 5.69
N GLN A 581 -9.45 -31.39 6.66
CA GLN A 581 -10.66 -31.67 7.45
C GLN A 581 -11.94 -31.46 6.62
N LYS A 582 -12.00 -30.41 5.79
CA LYS A 582 -13.17 -30.11 4.93
C LYS A 582 -13.42 -31.16 3.85
N SER A 583 -12.39 -31.89 3.41
CA SER A 583 -12.55 -33.02 2.49
C SER A 583 -13.16 -34.29 3.11
N ARG A 584 -13.42 -34.30 4.42
CA ARG A 584 -14.13 -35.40 5.10
C ARG A 584 -15.63 -35.11 5.10
N PRO A 585 -16.50 -36.06 4.72
CA PRO A 585 -17.94 -35.84 4.74
C PRO A 585 -18.43 -35.63 6.18
N SER A 586 -18.97 -34.45 6.50
CA SER A 586 -19.62 -34.17 7.77
C SER A 586 -21.08 -33.77 7.56
N ASN A 587 -21.98 -34.48 8.25
CA ASN A 587 -23.39 -34.13 8.40
C ASN A 587 -23.53 -33.16 9.58
N GLY A 588 -23.74 -31.86 9.35
CA GLY A 588 -24.00 -30.89 10.41
C GLY A 588 -24.02 -29.43 9.95
N THR A 589 -24.82 -28.61 10.63
CA THR A 589 -25.09 -27.18 10.35
C THR A 589 -23.84 -26.29 10.24
N GLU A 590 -23.79 -25.45 9.20
CA GLU A 590 -22.56 -24.95 8.56
C GLU A 590 -21.75 -23.86 9.31
N GLN A 591 -22.30 -23.15 10.30
CA GLN A 591 -21.62 -21.96 10.87
C GLN A 591 -20.85 -22.23 12.18
N ASP A 592 -21.43 -22.94 13.16
CA ASP A 592 -20.72 -23.29 14.41
C ASP A 592 -19.67 -24.39 14.21
N ALA A 593 -19.86 -25.23 13.20
CA ALA A 593 -18.89 -26.27 12.81
C ALA A 593 -17.57 -25.67 12.33
N VAL A 594 -17.61 -24.58 11.54
CA VAL A 594 -16.41 -23.96 10.95
C VAL A 594 -15.51 -23.33 12.02
N SER A 595 -16.09 -22.61 12.98
CA SER A 595 -15.33 -22.01 14.10
C SER A 595 -14.64 -23.07 14.96
N THR A 596 -15.34 -24.17 15.23
CA THR A 596 -14.82 -25.29 16.01
C THR A 596 -13.70 -26.04 15.27
N MET A 597 -13.88 -26.31 13.97
CA MET A 597 -12.85 -26.90 13.10
C MET A 597 -11.60 -26.03 13.01
N LEU A 598 -11.76 -24.71 12.92
CA LEU A 598 -10.63 -23.78 12.82
C LEU A 598 -9.80 -23.78 14.11
N LYS A 599 -10.47 -23.75 15.29
CA LYS A 599 -9.80 -23.87 16.60
C LYS A 599 -9.04 -25.20 16.75
N GLU A 600 -9.61 -26.28 16.25
CA GLU A 600 -8.95 -27.59 16.26
C GLU A 600 -7.71 -27.61 15.33
N CYS A 601 -7.81 -27.02 14.14
CA CYS A 601 -6.66 -26.84 13.23
C CYS A 601 -5.55 -25.98 13.86
N MET A 602 -5.89 -24.90 14.55
CA MET A 602 -4.93 -24.06 15.27
C MET A 602 -4.22 -24.85 16.38
N ARG A 603 -4.95 -25.64 17.18
CA ARG A 603 -4.36 -26.53 18.19
C ARG A 603 -3.45 -27.59 17.57
N ASN A 604 -3.87 -28.18 16.46
CA ASN A 604 -3.13 -29.24 15.77
C ASN A 604 -1.88 -28.73 15.04
N CYS A 605 -1.84 -27.44 14.67
CA CYS A 605 -0.68 -26.79 14.06
C CYS A 605 0.54 -26.80 15.00
N GLY A 606 0.32 -26.65 16.31
CA GLY A 606 1.38 -26.68 17.32
C GLY A 606 2.35 -25.49 17.29
N LEU A 607 2.08 -24.50 16.43
CA LEU A 607 2.73 -23.18 16.41
C LEU A 607 1.89 -22.18 17.23
N PRO A 608 2.51 -21.18 17.87
CA PRO A 608 1.78 -20.12 18.56
C PRO A 608 0.86 -19.36 17.58
N ALA A 609 -0.40 -19.16 17.97
CA ALA A 609 -1.41 -18.46 17.16
C ALA A 609 -1.11 -16.97 17.03
N ASP A 610 -0.57 -16.40 18.10
CA ASP A 610 -0.06 -15.05 18.11
C ASP A 610 1.33 -15.15 17.49
N GLY A 611 1.40 -15.07 16.15
CA GLY A 611 2.66 -14.82 15.47
C GLY A 611 3.17 -13.50 16.01
N ASN A 612 3.99 -13.56 17.07
CA ASN A 612 4.44 -12.44 17.89
C ASN A 612 4.48 -11.18 17.03
N VAL A 613 3.53 -10.28 17.28
CA VAL A 613 3.55 -8.93 16.73
C VAL A 613 4.83 -8.34 17.30
N GLY A 614 5.95 -8.51 16.59
CA GLY A 614 7.27 -8.39 17.17
C GLY A 614 7.47 -7.01 17.76
N SER A 615 8.40 -6.87 18.72
CA SER A 615 8.79 -5.55 19.24
C SER A 615 9.01 -4.53 18.11
N SER A 616 9.58 -4.97 16.98
CA SER A 616 9.81 -4.16 15.79
C SER A 616 8.53 -3.62 15.14
N TYR A 617 7.42 -4.37 15.12
CA TYR A 617 6.14 -3.90 14.58
C TYR A 617 5.59 -2.75 15.43
N VAL A 618 5.47 -2.97 16.74
CA VAL A 618 4.98 -1.95 17.69
C VAL A 618 5.91 -0.74 17.69
N GLU A 619 7.22 -0.96 17.60
CA GLU A 619 8.21 0.11 17.51
C GLU A 619 8.09 0.92 16.21
N SER A 620 7.90 0.26 15.07
CA SER A 620 7.70 0.94 13.78
C SER A 620 6.41 1.78 13.76
N LEU A 621 5.32 1.29 14.35
CA LEU A 621 4.08 2.06 14.54
C LEU A 621 4.28 3.28 15.46
N ALA A 622 5.03 3.11 16.54
CA ALA A 622 5.36 4.20 17.45
C ALA A 622 6.21 5.28 16.74
N GLU A 623 7.23 4.90 15.97
CA GLU A 623 8.03 5.88 15.22
C GLU A 623 7.24 6.54 14.09
N LYS A 624 6.28 5.85 13.47
CA LYS A 624 5.33 6.45 12.52
C LYS A 624 4.47 7.51 13.20
N THR A 625 3.99 7.24 14.42
CA THR A 625 3.26 8.22 15.24
C THR A 625 4.14 9.42 15.60
N ASN A 626 5.40 9.20 16.01
CA ASN A 626 6.35 10.29 16.29
C ASN A 626 6.59 11.18 15.06
N THR A 627 6.75 10.57 13.89
CA THR A 627 6.92 11.28 12.62
C THR A 627 5.70 12.14 12.28
N LEU A 628 4.49 11.60 12.48
CA LEU A 628 3.24 12.35 12.32
C LEU A 628 3.14 13.54 13.28
N LEU A 629 3.58 13.38 14.53
CA LEU A 629 3.57 14.47 15.51
C LEU A 629 4.52 15.61 15.14
N LEU A 630 5.67 15.31 14.54
CA LEU A 630 6.55 16.34 13.98
C LEU A 630 5.89 17.07 12.81
N VAL A 631 5.29 16.34 11.86
CA VAL A 631 4.53 16.96 10.75
C VAL A 631 3.40 17.84 11.30
N LEU A 632 2.71 17.40 12.35
CA LEU A 632 1.67 18.17 13.03
C LEU A 632 2.22 19.46 13.68
N SER A 633 3.43 19.43 14.25
CA SER A 633 4.11 20.60 14.80
C SER A 633 4.37 21.65 13.72
N GLU A 634 4.87 21.22 12.56
CA GLU A 634 5.11 22.10 11.41
C GLU A 634 3.80 22.64 10.82
N ALA A 635 2.76 21.82 10.72
CA ALA A 635 1.43 22.27 10.28
C ALA A 635 0.82 23.28 11.26
N THR A 636 1.05 23.10 12.56
CA THR A 636 0.62 24.07 13.59
C THR A 636 1.37 25.39 13.45
N THR A 637 2.65 25.36 13.09
CA THR A 637 3.44 26.56 12.77
C THR A 637 2.88 27.27 11.54
N ALA A 638 2.50 26.51 10.51
CA ALA A 638 1.86 27.09 9.32
C ALA A 638 0.53 27.77 9.65
N LEU A 639 -0.29 27.16 10.52
CA LEU A 639 -1.52 27.75 11.04
C LEU A 639 -1.28 29.04 11.83
N GLU A 640 -0.20 29.11 12.61
CA GLU A 640 0.17 30.31 13.36
C GLU A 640 0.51 31.49 12.45
N GLN A 641 1.15 31.20 11.30
CA GLN A 641 1.51 32.23 10.31
C GLN A 641 0.34 32.63 9.40
N ALA A 642 -0.48 31.65 8.97
CA ALA A 642 -1.60 31.88 8.07
C ALA A 642 -2.88 32.37 8.79
N GLY A 643 -2.94 32.23 10.11
CA GLY A 643 -4.08 32.62 10.94
C GLY A 643 -5.21 31.58 10.98
N THR A 644 -6.05 31.69 12.01
CA THR A 644 -7.09 30.68 12.33
C THR A 644 -8.26 30.65 11.36
N MET A 645 -8.38 31.64 10.47
CA MET A 645 -9.40 31.71 9.42
C MET A 645 -8.96 31.04 8.11
N SER A 646 -7.71 30.57 8.03
CA SER A 646 -7.18 29.88 6.86
C SER A 646 -7.56 28.40 6.79
N GLY A 647 -7.38 27.81 5.61
CA GLY A 647 -7.51 26.37 5.36
C GLY A 647 -6.65 25.49 6.28
N TRP A 648 -5.51 26.01 6.75
CA TRP A 648 -4.62 25.33 7.69
C TRP A 648 -5.31 24.90 8.98
N TYR A 649 -6.36 25.61 9.41
CA TYR A 649 -7.10 25.26 10.62
C TYR A 649 -7.73 23.87 10.53
N TRP A 650 -8.36 23.59 9.38
CA TRP A 650 -9.04 22.32 9.11
C TRP A 650 -8.04 21.20 8.83
N PHE A 651 -6.95 21.51 8.13
CA PHE A 651 -5.85 20.55 7.91
C PHE A 651 -5.22 20.10 9.24
N VAL A 652 -4.92 21.03 10.14
CA VAL A 652 -4.40 20.71 11.48
C VAL A 652 -5.40 19.89 12.29
N GLN A 653 -6.71 20.15 12.16
CA GLN A 653 -7.73 19.37 12.84
C GLN A 653 -7.70 17.89 12.42
N ASP A 654 -7.70 17.63 11.12
CA ASP A 654 -7.74 16.26 10.61
C ASP A 654 -6.43 15.53 10.87
N LEU A 655 -5.30 16.22 10.74
CA LEU A 655 -3.99 15.66 11.07
C LEU A 655 -3.88 15.28 12.57
N ARG A 656 -4.50 16.05 13.48
CA ARG A 656 -4.60 15.69 14.91
C ARG A 656 -5.43 14.43 15.13
N ASN A 657 -6.58 14.32 14.45
CA ASN A 657 -7.40 13.11 14.53
C ASN A 657 -6.62 11.89 14.01
N CYS A 658 -5.92 12.04 12.90
CA CYS A 658 -5.04 11.02 12.33
C CYS A 658 -3.97 10.57 13.34
N CYS A 659 -3.27 11.51 14.00
CA CYS A 659 -2.29 11.18 15.04
C CYS A 659 -2.91 10.39 16.21
N SER A 660 -4.12 10.76 16.64
CA SER A 660 -4.84 10.04 17.70
C SER A 660 -5.11 8.59 17.31
N VAL A 661 -5.62 8.36 16.09
CA VAL A 661 -5.98 7.01 15.64
C VAL A 661 -4.76 6.10 15.50
N TYR A 662 -3.66 6.59 14.92
CA TYR A 662 -2.42 5.80 14.82
C TYR A 662 -1.81 5.50 16.20
N ASN A 663 -1.90 6.44 17.15
CA ASN A 663 -1.48 6.19 18.51
C ASN A 663 -2.36 5.12 19.20
N ASP A 664 -3.67 5.14 18.97
CA ASP A 664 -4.60 4.14 19.50
C ASP A 664 -4.27 2.75 18.95
N ILE A 665 -4.03 2.62 17.64
CA ILE A 665 -3.56 1.37 17.01
C ILE A 665 -2.23 0.91 17.65
N THR A 666 -1.28 1.82 17.84
CA THR A 666 0.01 1.50 18.48
C THR A 666 -0.18 0.99 19.92
N MET A 667 -1.07 1.63 20.67
CA MET A 667 -1.38 1.28 22.05
C MET A 667 -2.06 -0.09 22.14
N ASP A 668 -3.06 -0.36 21.30
CA ASP A 668 -3.77 -1.64 21.25
C ASP A 668 -2.80 -2.79 20.93
N MET A 669 -1.94 -2.60 19.93
CA MET A 669 -0.94 -3.60 19.54
C MET A 669 0.11 -3.80 20.64
N ALA A 670 0.51 -2.74 21.35
CA ALA A 670 1.40 -2.84 22.50
C ALA A 670 0.77 -3.62 23.66
N LEU A 671 -0.51 -3.40 23.95
CA LEU A 671 -1.24 -4.12 25.00
C LEU A 671 -1.44 -5.60 24.65
N MET A 672 -1.84 -5.89 23.40
CA MET A 672 -1.96 -7.28 22.91
C MET A 672 -0.62 -8.02 22.98
N GLY A 673 0.48 -7.35 22.62
CA GLY A 673 1.83 -7.89 22.69
C GLY A 673 2.49 -7.87 24.07
N ARG A 674 1.80 -7.40 25.12
CA ARG A 674 2.33 -7.22 26.49
C ARG A 674 3.62 -6.38 26.55
N PHE A 675 3.71 -5.36 25.70
CA PHE A 675 4.82 -4.40 25.68
C PHE A 675 4.51 -3.21 26.59
N ASP A 676 4.45 -3.44 27.90
CA ASP A 676 3.95 -2.45 28.89
C ASP A 676 4.67 -1.09 28.83
N ARG A 677 5.99 -1.09 28.55
CA ARG A 677 6.75 0.16 28.39
C ARG A 677 6.26 0.98 27.19
N ARG A 678 5.99 0.33 26.06
CA ARG A 678 5.49 0.98 24.84
C ARG A 678 4.05 1.44 25.01
N ALA A 679 3.22 0.66 25.70
CA ALA A 679 1.87 1.08 26.06
C ALA A 679 1.89 2.35 26.93
N ALA A 680 2.74 2.41 27.96
CA ALA A 680 2.89 3.60 28.80
C ALA A 680 3.34 4.85 28.01
N TYR A 681 4.33 4.73 27.12
CA TYR A 681 4.74 5.85 26.27
C TYR A 681 3.64 6.28 25.28
N SER A 682 2.87 5.34 24.74
CA SER A 682 1.73 5.62 23.86
C SER A 682 0.62 6.37 24.61
N ARG A 683 0.36 6.03 25.88
CA ARG A 683 -0.56 6.81 26.74
C ARG A 683 -0.08 8.23 26.94
N VAL A 684 1.19 8.45 27.32
CA VAL A 684 1.75 9.81 27.46
C VAL A 684 1.64 10.61 26.16
N THR A 685 1.86 9.94 25.01
CA THR A 685 1.71 10.54 23.69
C THR A 685 0.26 10.91 23.39
N LEU A 686 -0.70 10.06 23.74
CA LEU A 686 -2.13 10.36 23.64
C LEU A 686 -2.52 11.58 24.50
N LEU A 687 -2.02 11.67 25.73
CA LEU A 687 -2.26 12.83 26.60
C LEU A 687 -1.81 14.14 25.94
N GLU A 688 -0.65 14.13 25.28
CA GLU A 688 -0.13 15.29 24.52
C GLU A 688 -1.04 15.63 23.33
N ILE A 689 -1.50 14.63 22.57
CA ILE A 689 -2.43 14.80 21.44
C ILE A 689 -3.76 15.40 21.91
N LEU A 690 -4.35 14.86 22.97
CA LEU A 690 -5.62 15.32 23.55
C LEU A 690 -5.49 16.76 24.06
N CYS A 691 -4.43 17.07 24.81
CA CYS A 691 -4.14 18.43 25.27
C CYS A 691 -3.99 19.40 24.09
N GLY A 692 -3.27 18.97 23.04
CA GLY A 692 -3.11 19.75 21.82
C GLY A 692 -4.43 20.00 21.08
N HIS A 693 -5.35 19.04 21.08
CA HIS A 693 -6.68 19.16 20.47
C HIS A 693 -7.54 20.19 21.20
N VAL A 694 -7.58 20.13 22.54
CA VAL A 694 -8.31 21.11 23.36
C VAL A 694 -7.73 22.52 23.17
N ASN A 695 -6.39 22.64 23.17
CA ASN A 695 -5.72 23.91 22.94
C ASN A 695 -6.03 24.49 21.55
N TRP A 696 -6.02 23.65 20.51
CA TRP A 696 -6.38 24.05 19.15
C TRP A 696 -7.83 24.58 19.04
N MET A 697 -8.79 23.98 19.75
CA MET A 697 -10.17 24.50 19.80
C MET A 697 -10.27 25.89 20.41
N GLY A 698 -9.42 26.19 21.39
CA GLY A 698 -9.33 27.51 22.05
C GLY A 698 -8.68 28.59 21.20
N ARG A 699 -8.07 28.28 20.05
CA ARG A 699 -7.45 29.28 19.16
C ARG A 699 -8.47 30.14 18.41
N ARG A 700 -9.71 29.67 18.25
CA ARG A 700 -10.80 30.48 17.69
C ARG A 700 -11.65 31.06 18.82
N PRO A 701 -12.15 32.31 18.67
CA PRO A 701 -13.14 32.85 19.60
C PRO A 701 -14.31 31.91 19.80
N LEU A 702 -14.93 31.99 20.98
CA LEU A 702 -16.11 31.21 21.29
C LEU A 702 -17.23 31.57 20.30
N PRO A 703 -17.94 30.60 19.69
CA PRO A 703 -18.99 30.90 18.72
C PRO A 703 -20.08 31.75 19.36
N ALA A 704 -20.53 32.79 18.65
CA ALA A 704 -21.65 33.62 19.10
C ALA A 704 -22.99 32.85 19.05
N ILE A 705 -23.08 31.85 18.17
CA ILE A 705 -24.24 30.97 18.03
C ILE A 705 -24.22 29.94 19.16
N GLU A 706 -25.25 29.95 20.00
CA GLU A 706 -25.33 29.09 21.19
C GLU A 706 -25.26 27.59 20.83
N ALA A 707 -25.89 27.16 19.72
CA ALA A 707 -25.81 25.78 19.27
C ALA A 707 -24.37 25.33 18.95
N GLU A 708 -23.60 26.15 18.23
CA GLU A 708 -22.19 25.87 17.90
C GLU A 708 -21.28 25.94 19.12
N ARG A 709 -21.57 26.88 20.04
CA ARG A 709 -20.89 27.00 21.33
C ARG A 709 -21.07 25.73 22.16
N GLN A 710 -22.30 25.22 22.27
CA GLN A 710 -22.59 23.98 22.99
C GLN A 710 -21.92 22.75 22.34
N VAL A 711 -21.82 22.71 21.00
CA VAL A 711 -21.06 21.65 20.31
C VAL A 711 -19.57 21.68 20.69
N ARG A 712 -18.94 22.86 20.69
CA ARG A 712 -17.53 22.99 21.08
C ARG A 712 -17.31 22.59 22.55
N LEU A 713 -18.15 23.07 23.46
CA LEU A 713 -18.06 22.77 24.88
C LEU A 713 -18.23 21.27 25.17
N ARG A 714 -19.22 20.62 24.56
CA ARG A 714 -19.40 19.15 24.66
C ARG A 714 -18.18 18.40 24.16
N ARG A 715 -17.61 18.80 23.03
CA ARG A 715 -16.38 18.16 22.48
C ARG A 715 -15.18 18.36 23.41
N ALA A 716 -14.99 19.54 23.97
CA ALA A 716 -13.91 19.82 24.92
C ALA A 716 -14.05 18.99 26.21
N ASN A 717 -15.27 18.86 26.76
CA ASN A 717 -15.51 18.03 27.93
C ASN A 717 -15.30 16.54 27.62
N SER A 718 -15.75 16.03 26.47
CA SER A 718 -15.52 14.64 26.07
C SER A 718 -14.02 14.31 25.90
N LEU A 719 -13.23 15.22 25.33
CA LEU A 719 -11.77 15.06 25.25
C LEU A 719 -11.10 15.09 26.63
N MET A 720 -11.62 15.90 27.56
CA MET A 720 -11.15 15.94 28.94
C MET A 720 -11.48 14.66 29.71
N GLU A 721 -12.68 14.12 29.54
CA GLU A 721 -13.08 12.82 30.13
C GLU A 721 -12.14 11.71 29.67
N ARG A 722 -11.89 11.61 28.36
CA ARG A 722 -10.91 10.66 27.81
C ARG A 722 -9.51 10.88 28.39
N PHE A 723 -9.07 12.13 28.49
CA PHE A 723 -7.77 12.47 29.06
C PHE A 723 -7.64 12.00 30.51
N MET A 724 -8.67 12.18 31.34
CA MET A 724 -8.66 11.76 32.74
C MET A 724 -8.58 10.24 32.89
N VAL A 725 -9.34 9.49 32.07
CA VAL A 725 -9.28 8.02 32.04
C VAL A 725 -7.86 7.55 31.72
N GLU A 726 -7.23 8.13 30.71
CA GLU A 726 -5.86 7.76 30.30
C GLU A 726 -4.80 8.09 31.36
N VAL A 727 -4.97 9.18 32.11
CA VAL A 727 -4.10 9.53 33.25
C VAL A 727 -4.23 8.50 34.37
N GLU A 728 -5.45 8.11 34.73
CA GLU A 728 -5.71 7.11 35.78
C GLU A 728 -5.16 5.75 35.38
N GLU A 729 -5.41 5.32 34.15
CA GLU A 729 -4.87 4.09 33.58
C GLU A 729 -3.33 4.10 33.55
N LEU A 730 -2.69 5.20 33.16
CA LEU A 730 -1.24 5.34 33.20
C LEU A 730 -0.71 5.21 34.63
N ARG A 731 -1.35 5.83 35.63
CA ARG A 731 -0.94 5.74 37.05
C ARG A 731 -1.05 4.29 37.58
N ALA A 732 -2.06 3.55 37.12
CA ALA A 732 -2.31 2.17 37.51
C ALA A 732 -1.36 1.18 36.84
N THR A 733 -1.12 1.31 35.53
CA THR A 733 -0.44 0.29 34.70
C THR A 733 1.02 0.59 34.37
N CYS A 734 1.51 1.80 34.65
CA CYS A 734 2.87 2.19 34.24
C CYS A 734 3.97 1.35 34.95
N PRO A 735 4.91 0.74 34.18
CA PRO A 735 6.01 -0.03 34.74
C PRO A 735 6.91 0.79 35.67
N LEU A 736 7.36 0.19 36.79
CA LEU A 736 8.17 0.85 37.81
C LEU A 736 9.41 1.56 37.26
N GLY A 737 10.09 0.97 36.27
CA GLY A 737 11.32 1.52 35.70
C GLY A 737 11.17 2.83 34.93
N ILE A 738 9.98 3.18 34.45
CA ILE A 738 9.70 4.42 33.70
C ILE A 738 8.61 5.28 34.38
N LYS A 739 8.11 4.83 35.54
CA LYS A 739 6.96 5.44 36.22
C LYS A 739 7.20 6.90 36.59
N HIS A 740 8.38 7.22 37.13
CA HIS A 740 8.70 8.60 37.49
C HIS A 740 8.70 9.54 36.28
N ASP A 741 9.37 9.15 35.19
CA ASP A 741 9.42 9.95 33.95
C ASP A 741 8.03 10.14 33.32
N CYS A 742 7.26 9.06 33.19
CA CYS A 742 5.92 9.12 32.60
C CYS A 742 4.97 9.99 33.43
N LEU A 743 5.02 9.89 34.76
CA LEU A 743 4.16 10.67 35.64
C LEU A 743 4.57 12.15 35.74
N ASP A 744 5.87 12.46 35.69
CA ASP A 744 6.34 13.86 35.61
C ASP A 744 5.86 14.53 34.30
N ARG A 745 6.01 13.82 33.17
CA ARG A 745 5.50 14.28 31.87
C ARG A 745 3.99 14.46 31.90
N ALA A 746 3.25 13.46 32.39
CA ALA A 746 1.80 13.54 32.52
C ALA A 746 1.36 14.74 33.40
N GLY A 747 2.03 14.96 34.55
CA GLY A 747 1.75 16.10 35.43
C GLY A 747 1.98 17.47 34.78
N LYS A 748 2.98 17.59 33.90
CA LYS A 748 3.18 18.81 33.08
C LYS A 748 2.07 18.99 32.05
N ILE A 749 1.60 17.90 31.43
CA ILE A 749 0.51 17.93 30.46
C ILE A 749 -0.82 18.27 31.16
N GLU A 750 -1.10 17.72 32.34
CA GLU A 750 -2.29 18.03 33.15
C GLU A 750 -2.41 19.54 33.42
N LYS A 751 -1.30 20.20 33.78
CA LYS A 751 -1.28 21.66 33.98
C LYS A 751 -1.61 22.42 32.69
N ARG A 752 -1.06 21.99 31.54
CA ARG A 752 -1.33 22.60 30.23
C ARG A 752 -2.77 22.36 29.78
N MET A 753 -3.32 21.17 30.03
CA MET A 753 -4.69 20.81 29.72
C MET A 753 -5.68 21.71 30.47
N ALA A 754 -5.42 22.00 31.74
CA ALA A 754 -6.27 22.91 32.52
C ALA A 754 -6.32 24.33 31.90
N VAL A 755 -5.20 24.84 31.38
CA VAL A 755 -5.16 26.13 30.67
C VAL A 755 -5.89 26.03 29.32
N ALA A 756 -5.63 24.98 28.55
CA ALA A 756 -6.26 24.74 27.26
C ALA A 756 -7.79 24.67 27.37
N LEU A 757 -8.31 24.04 28.43
CA LEU A 757 -9.74 23.93 28.68
C LEU A 757 -10.38 25.30 28.96
N LYS A 758 -9.71 26.16 29.75
CA LYS A 758 -10.17 27.55 29.99
C LYS A 758 -10.20 28.36 28.68
N MET A 759 -9.20 28.20 27.82
CA MET A 759 -9.17 28.83 26.49
C MET A 759 -10.32 28.32 25.61
N ALA A 760 -10.54 27.01 25.55
CA ALA A 760 -11.64 26.42 24.76
C ALA A 760 -13.03 26.87 25.23
N ARG A 761 -13.18 27.20 26.52
CA ARG A 761 -14.41 27.75 27.11
C ARG A 761 -14.58 29.26 26.92
N GLY A 762 -13.56 29.95 26.40
CA GLY A 762 -13.55 31.41 26.28
C GLY A 762 -13.39 32.14 27.62
N GLU A 763 -12.96 31.44 28.67
CA GLU A 763 -12.65 32.02 29.99
C GLU A 763 -11.33 32.78 29.98
N ILE A 764 -10.45 32.46 29.03
CA ILE A 764 -9.20 33.16 28.74
C ILE A 764 -9.23 33.56 27.26
N ASN A 765 -9.52 34.83 26.97
CA ASN A 765 -9.14 35.45 25.71
C ASN A 765 -7.74 36.02 25.92
N GLN A 766 -6.82 35.97 24.94
CA GLN A 766 -5.68 36.88 24.97
C GLN A 766 -6.12 38.25 24.43
N PRO A 767 -6.22 39.30 25.26
CA PRO A 767 -5.46 40.51 25.01
C PRO A 767 -4.00 40.24 25.44
N LEU A 768 -3.03 40.72 24.65
CA LEU A 768 -1.62 40.80 25.05
C LEU A 768 -1.52 41.23 26.53
N THR A 769 -0.71 40.53 27.31
CA THR A 769 -0.50 40.90 28.72
C THR A 769 0.03 42.34 28.81
N LYS A 770 -0.27 43.06 29.90
CA LYS A 770 0.23 44.44 30.10
C LYS A 770 1.75 44.53 29.89
N THR A 771 2.49 43.49 30.29
CA THR A 771 3.93 43.31 30.09
C THR A 771 4.32 43.16 28.63
N GLU A 772 3.66 42.30 27.85
CA GLU A 772 3.93 42.14 26.41
C GLU A 772 3.59 43.42 25.63
N LYS A 773 2.51 44.12 26.00
CA LYS A 773 2.15 45.45 25.45
C LYS A 773 3.19 46.53 25.76
N LEU A 774 3.88 46.44 26.90
CA LEU A 774 4.94 47.35 27.33
C LEU A 774 6.28 47.07 26.62
N GLU A 775 6.59 45.81 26.34
CA GLU A 775 7.81 45.42 25.62
C GLU A 775 7.75 45.80 24.14
N VAL A 776 6.61 45.58 23.48
CA VAL A 776 6.37 46.06 22.11
C VAL A 776 6.45 47.59 22.06
N PHE A 777 5.89 48.28 23.06
CA PHE A 777 5.99 49.74 23.16
C PHE A 777 7.45 50.23 23.28
N ARG A 778 8.25 49.62 24.18
CA ARG A 778 9.67 49.97 24.35
C ARG A 778 10.49 49.71 23.08
N ALA A 779 10.22 48.60 22.39
CA ALA A 779 10.88 48.28 21.12
C ALA A 779 10.50 49.27 20.01
N MET A 780 9.23 49.68 19.92
CA MET A 780 8.77 50.64 18.92
C MET A 780 9.26 52.07 19.18
N GLN A 781 9.32 52.51 20.45
CA GLN A 781 9.81 53.83 20.84
C GLN A 781 11.32 54.01 20.57
N ALA A 782 12.10 52.94 20.69
CA ALA A 782 13.53 52.96 20.36
C ALA A 782 13.81 53.07 18.85
N THR A 783 12.83 52.70 18.01
CA THR A 783 12.99 52.58 16.56
C THR A 783 12.30 53.70 15.78
N LEU A 784 11.24 54.29 16.33
CA LEU A 784 10.47 55.38 15.73
C LEU A 784 10.78 56.68 16.47
N GLY A 785 11.56 57.57 15.87
CA GLY A 785 11.90 58.89 16.43
C GLY A 785 10.74 59.91 16.47
N GLY A 786 9.48 59.44 16.40
CA GLY A 786 8.27 60.26 16.31
C GLY A 786 7.58 60.52 17.65
N SER A 787 6.68 61.50 17.67
CA SER A 787 6.05 62.16 18.84
C SER A 787 5.24 61.30 19.83
N GLY A 788 5.17 59.97 19.65
CA GLY A 788 4.45 59.06 20.54
C GLY A 788 2.91 59.10 20.43
N HIS A 789 2.37 59.69 19.36
CA HIS A 789 0.92 59.75 19.13
C HIS A 789 0.41 58.52 18.38
N TRP A 790 -0.76 58.03 18.81
CA TRP A 790 -1.44 56.89 18.23
C TRP A 790 -2.74 57.32 17.54
N TYR A 791 -3.05 56.69 16.42
CA TYR A 791 -4.19 57.01 15.57
C TYR A 791 -5.04 55.77 15.32
N ARG A 792 -6.33 55.96 15.03
CA ARG A 792 -7.26 54.92 14.59
C ARG A 792 -7.74 55.20 13.18
N CYS A 793 -7.86 54.13 12.41
CA CYS A 793 -8.58 54.16 11.15
C CYS A 793 -10.09 54.17 11.39
N GLN A 794 -10.87 54.44 10.34
CA GLN A 794 -12.35 54.42 10.38
C GLN A 794 -12.97 53.12 10.91
N ASN A 795 -12.22 52.00 10.86
CA ASN A 795 -12.65 50.68 11.34
C ASN A 795 -12.10 50.34 12.74
N GLY A 796 -11.43 51.28 13.42
CA GLY A 796 -10.98 51.13 14.80
C GLY A 796 -9.60 50.50 15.02
N HIS A 797 -8.85 50.17 13.96
CA HIS A 797 -7.49 49.62 14.07
C HIS A 797 -6.46 50.73 14.36
N THR A 798 -5.57 50.46 15.31
CA THR A 798 -4.60 51.43 15.82
C THR A 798 -3.31 51.43 14.99
N TYR A 799 -2.78 52.61 14.65
CA TYR A 799 -1.52 52.80 13.92
C TYR A 799 -0.76 54.03 14.43
N VAL A 800 0.52 54.14 14.05
CA VAL A 800 1.39 55.28 14.40
C VAL A 800 1.85 56.01 13.15
N ILE A 801 2.13 57.31 13.30
CA ILE A 801 2.81 58.12 12.28
C ILE A 801 4.24 58.35 12.78
N GLY A 802 5.23 58.12 11.90
CA GLY A 802 6.66 58.19 12.23
C GLY A 802 7.20 59.61 12.42
N ASP A 803 8.33 59.91 11.79
CA ASP A 803 9.31 60.97 12.09
C ASP A 803 8.79 62.39 12.46
N CYS A 804 7.64 62.82 11.95
CA CYS A 804 7.10 64.16 12.22
C CYS A 804 5.93 64.18 13.22
N GLY A 805 5.44 63.01 13.66
CA GLY A 805 4.35 62.89 14.61
C GLY A 805 2.97 63.35 14.12
N MET A 806 2.87 63.80 12.87
CA MET A 806 1.65 64.32 12.25
C MET A 806 1.53 63.85 10.81
N ALA A 807 0.31 63.79 10.28
CA ALA A 807 0.05 63.22 8.96
C ALA A 807 0.63 64.07 7.80
N MET A 808 1.69 63.55 7.16
CA MET A 808 2.31 64.14 5.96
C MET A 808 2.12 63.31 4.69
N GLN A 809 1.72 62.04 4.85
CA GLN A 809 1.43 61.13 3.76
C GLN A 809 0.17 60.32 4.07
N ALA A 810 -0.66 60.08 3.05
CA ALA A 810 -1.76 59.12 3.11
C ALA A 810 -1.27 57.72 2.70
N SER A 811 -1.73 56.70 3.43
CA SER A 811 -1.42 55.29 3.23
C SER A 811 -2.67 54.43 3.44
N ARG A 812 -2.51 53.11 3.53
CA ARG A 812 -3.60 52.14 3.79
C ARG A 812 -3.36 51.37 5.08
N CYS A 813 -4.42 51.15 5.85
CA CYS A 813 -4.39 50.34 7.07
C CYS A 813 -3.97 48.90 6.72
N PRO A 814 -2.95 48.32 7.37
CA PRO A 814 -2.50 46.94 7.12
C PRO A 814 -3.57 45.89 7.44
N GLU A 815 -4.47 46.20 8.38
CA GLU A 815 -5.48 45.24 8.85
C GLU A 815 -6.79 45.29 8.04
N CYS A 816 -7.21 46.47 7.57
CA CYS A 816 -8.50 46.61 6.87
C CYS A 816 -8.46 47.37 5.55
N GLY A 817 -7.30 47.83 5.09
CA GLY A 817 -7.14 48.51 3.80
C GLY A 817 -7.75 49.92 3.69
N ALA A 818 -8.39 50.42 4.76
CA ALA A 818 -8.94 51.77 4.84
C ALA A 818 -7.85 52.84 4.70
N ALA A 819 -8.19 54.01 4.16
CA ALA A 819 -7.24 55.12 4.03
C ALA A 819 -6.82 55.65 5.40
N VAL A 820 -5.51 55.67 5.67
CA VAL A 820 -4.90 56.11 6.94
C VAL A 820 -3.89 57.24 6.67
N GLY A 821 -3.55 58.04 7.68
CA GLY A 821 -2.66 59.20 7.52
C GLY A 821 -3.39 60.45 7.02
N GLY A 822 -2.78 61.19 6.10
CA GLY A 822 -3.24 62.51 5.63
C GLY A 822 -2.11 63.35 5.03
N GLY A 823 -2.25 64.66 4.94
CA GLY A 823 -1.24 65.55 4.35
C GLY A 823 -1.23 66.93 5.00
N ASN A 824 -0.13 67.68 4.86
CA ASN A 824 0.04 69.01 5.45
C ASN A 824 -0.22 69.07 6.97
N HIS A 825 0.23 68.05 7.71
CA HIS A 825 -0.04 67.86 9.14
C HIS A 825 -1.52 67.74 9.50
N GLN A 826 -2.40 67.44 8.54
CA GLN A 826 -3.82 67.18 8.77
C GLN A 826 -4.15 65.72 8.49
N LEU A 827 -4.80 65.07 9.45
CA LEU A 827 -5.35 63.73 9.29
C LEU A 827 -6.53 63.75 8.33
N LEU A 828 -6.72 62.65 7.59
CA LEU A 828 -7.96 62.42 6.87
C LEU A 828 -9.15 62.44 7.85
N SER A 829 -10.28 62.98 7.41
CA SER A 829 -11.48 63.19 8.24
C SER A 829 -12.08 61.91 8.84
N ASN A 830 -11.71 60.76 8.31
CA ASN A 830 -12.15 59.43 8.75
C ASN A 830 -11.13 58.73 9.68
N ASN A 831 -10.06 59.42 10.08
CA ASN A 831 -9.11 58.97 11.08
C ASN A 831 -9.28 59.78 12.38
N SER A 832 -9.04 59.14 13.52
CA SER A 832 -9.11 59.80 14.83
C SER A 832 -7.87 59.52 15.65
N LEU A 833 -7.57 60.34 16.66
CA LEU A 833 -6.55 60.01 17.65
C LEU A 833 -7.02 58.86 18.54
N ASP A 834 -6.12 57.92 18.86
CA ASP A 834 -6.38 56.83 19.80
C ASP A 834 -6.08 57.26 21.25
N THR A 835 -6.96 58.09 21.80
CA THR A 835 -6.81 58.58 23.18
C THR A 835 -6.89 57.46 24.22
N THR A 836 -7.49 56.31 23.86
CA THR A 836 -7.59 55.15 24.77
C THR A 836 -6.25 54.44 24.89
N TYR A 837 -5.53 54.26 23.78
CA TYR A 837 -4.15 53.75 23.81
C TYR A 837 -3.23 54.77 24.48
N GLU A 838 -3.29 56.06 24.12
CA GLU A 838 -2.45 57.09 24.77
C GLU A 838 -2.62 57.17 26.29
N ALA A 839 -3.85 57.05 26.79
CA ALA A 839 -4.14 57.06 28.23
C ALA A 839 -3.62 55.80 28.94
N PHE A 840 -3.53 54.66 28.23
CA PHE A 840 -3.06 53.38 28.78
C PHE A 840 -1.56 53.37 29.09
N TYR A 841 -0.78 54.30 28.52
CA TYR A 841 0.69 54.38 28.64
C TYR A 841 1.22 55.63 29.37
N ARG A 842 0.36 56.59 29.73
CA ARG A 842 0.72 57.74 30.59
C ARG A 842 0.59 57.45 32.10
N GLN A 843 0.10 56.26 32.46
CA GLN A 843 0.09 55.69 33.81
C GLN A 843 1.22 54.68 33.95
#